data_AF-A0A3P3YF43-F1
#
_entry.id   AF-A0A3P3YF43-F1
#
_cell.length_a   1.000
_cell.length_b   1.000
_cell.length_c   1.000
_cell.angle_alpha   90.00
_cell.angle_beta   90.00
_cell.angle_gamma   90.00
#
_symmetry.space_group_name_H-M   'P 1'
#
loop_
_entity.id
_entity.type
_entity.pdbx_description
1 polymer ?
#
loop_
_entity_poly.entity_id
_entity_poly.type
_entity_poly.pdbx_seq_one_letter_code
_entity_poly.pdbx_strand_id
1 'polypeptide(L)'
;MTNVLVRRLYPLRDDVLCFFWNDGMPDKPQLWMWKSFMRSRWSMQTEETRPVPDALGVDVGRLVAYLVDQGVISQERSSSPSLTQFVHGQSNPTYLLVTGAGAELVIRRKPPGKLLQSAHAVEREYRIMKALQGSNVPVPNVLHLCTDPSVIGSVFFVMEYVRGRIFKDPALPTLSRDSRFAVYADLLRVLCNLHSFDYRAAGLSDFGPDPTTYMRRQVHTWTRQYQASKTSEIPDVDELINILNDKLPQRSDESECSIVHGDFRLDNCILHPTEDRIIAILDWELCTLGPSICDISYLCLMYHMPKSPFVPSIQGRWGPQYGIPSESDLLYAYLRLTGRPFDQQLFNACSALACFRLAAICQGVLKRSIQGNASSAHATTVGELCPVLARLDHLPPQLEPFRKCFSSRFFELRSRLLQFMDEVIYPAEAVYERQQQGSTDRWSVPPVMETLKAEARKRGLWNLFLTIKNDRNPQPLTNVEYAPLCEIMGRSILLAPEACNSSAPDTGNMELLALYGTPEQKSQWLEPLLNGSIRSCFGMTEPHVASSDATQVHCSIRKEGDSWVLNGSKWWTSGAMHPSCRLLIVMGKTEPLHTDRWKQQSIVLVPIDTPGVHVVRHLSVFGYDDAPEGHAEIRLVNVRVPLSSLIGRVGQGFEISQARLGPGRIHHCMRAIGAGERALELMCRRAKVRSAFGKRFSAMDAVQQDIASCRIEIDQCRSLILTAASVMDANGNKSARHLLAEVKVTVPTSILNVVDRAIQLHGAAGVSQDTVLARLWAALRCLRIADGPDAVHRVAIGKQELLQCRL
;
A
#
# COMPACT_ATOMS: atom_id res chain seq x y z
N MET A 1 2.10 -49.02 0.47
CA MET A 1 2.22 -49.02 1.94
C MET A 1 3.47 -48.21 2.27
N THR A 2 3.45 -47.03 2.90
CA THR A 2 2.42 -46.33 3.68
C THR A 2 2.91 -44.88 3.90
N ASN A 3 1.97 -43.95 4.11
CA ASN A 3 2.11 -42.61 4.72
C ASN A 3 2.61 -41.47 3.82
N VAL A 4 1.77 -40.63 3.19
CA VAL A 4 0.41 -40.11 3.51
C VAL A 4 0.31 -39.22 4.77
N LEU A 5 1.43 -38.79 5.38
CA LEU A 5 1.37 -37.99 6.63
C LEU A 5 2.30 -36.76 6.72
N VAL A 6 2.58 -36.08 5.60
CA VAL A 6 3.28 -34.76 5.62
C VAL A 6 2.53 -33.66 4.86
N ARG A 7 1.32 -33.94 4.34
CA ARG A 7 0.47 -32.96 3.62
C ARG A 7 -0.66 -32.35 4.45
N ARG A 8 -0.59 -32.41 5.79
CA ARG A 8 -1.54 -31.74 6.68
C ARG A 8 -0.77 -31.14 7.85
N LEU A 9 -0.47 -29.85 7.74
CA LEU A 9 -0.19 -28.84 8.78
C LEU A 9 0.46 -27.67 8.02
N TYR A 10 -0.11 -26.46 8.10
CA TYR A 10 0.13 -25.24 7.31
C TYR A 10 -0.68 -25.03 6.01
N PRO A 11 -1.93 -24.53 6.10
CA PRO A 11 -2.54 -23.76 5.03
C PRO A 11 -2.38 -22.26 5.34
N LEU A 12 -1.22 -21.69 5.02
CA LEU A 12 -1.09 -20.24 4.86
C LEU A 12 -0.39 -19.99 3.52
N ARG A 13 -1.13 -19.28 2.66
CA ARG A 13 -0.88 -18.91 1.26
C ARG A 13 0.59 -18.59 0.95
N ASP A 14 1.11 -19.19 -0.11
CA ASP A 14 2.42 -18.91 -0.74
C ASP A 14 2.52 -17.52 -1.42
N ASP A 15 1.64 -16.57 -1.06
CA ASP A 15 1.49 -15.27 -1.75
C ASP A 15 1.99 -14.08 -0.89
N VAL A 16 2.77 -14.36 0.14
CA VAL A 16 3.16 -13.37 1.17
C VAL A 16 4.60 -12.84 1.01
N LEU A 17 5.44 -13.46 0.18
CA LEU A 17 6.87 -13.12 0.07
C LEU A 17 7.32 -12.63 -1.33
N CYS A 18 6.44 -12.58 -2.32
CA CYS A 18 6.85 -12.32 -3.71
C CYS A 18 7.21 -10.87 -4.06
N PHE A 19 6.95 -9.88 -3.19
CA PHE A 19 7.40 -8.49 -3.41
C PHE A 19 8.84 -8.22 -2.95
N PHE A 20 9.46 -9.16 -2.21
CA PHE A 20 10.79 -8.95 -1.64
C PHE A 20 11.83 -10.06 -1.91
N TRP A 21 11.45 -11.12 -2.62
CA TRP A 21 12.39 -12.21 -2.92
C TRP A 21 13.31 -11.84 -4.09
N ASN A 22 14.41 -11.15 -3.82
CA ASN A 22 15.48 -10.86 -4.78
C ASN A 22 16.82 -11.39 -4.24
N ASP A 23 16.95 -12.71 -4.13
CA ASP A 23 18.15 -13.48 -4.47
C ASP A 23 17.92 -14.98 -4.19
N GLY A 24 18.56 -15.83 -4.99
CA GLY A 24 18.25 -17.25 -5.08
C GLY A 24 18.59 -18.04 -3.81
N MET A 25 17.67 -18.92 -3.38
CA MET A 25 18.09 -20.16 -2.75
C MET A 25 18.40 -21.21 -3.84
N PRO A 26 19.52 -21.95 -3.74
CA PRO A 26 19.73 -23.14 -4.54
C PRO A 26 18.97 -24.34 -3.94
N ASP A 27 18.28 -25.10 -4.79
CA ASP A 27 17.83 -26.44 -4.45
C ASP A 27 19.04 -27.39 -4.30
N LYS A 28 19.00 -28.20 -3.23
CA LYS A 28 19.99 -29.14 -2.65
C LYS A 28 20.52 -30.22 -3.65
N PRO A 29 21.53 -31.07 -3.32
CA PRO A 29 22.31 -31.22 -2.07
C PRO A 29 23.84 -31.22 -2.29
N GLN A 30 24.59 -30.49 -1.47
CA GLN A 30 26.01 -30.82 -1.23
C GLN A 30 26.24 -31.00 0.28
N LEU A 31 25.84 -32.17 0.75
CA LEU A 31 26.59 -32.85 1.80
C LEU A 31 28.02 -33.03 1.27
N TRP A 32 29.00 -32.81 2.15
CA TRP A 32 30.45 -32.77 1.90
C TRP A 32 30.98 -31.45 1.33
N MET A 33 31.42 -30.55 2.22
CA MET A 33 32.76 -29.92 2.22
C MET A 33 32.79 -28.64 3.07
N TRP A 34 32.39 -28.69 4.35
CA TRP A 34 32.52 -27.55 5.29
C TRP A 34 32.87 -28.00 6.72
N LYS A 35 33.79 -28.97 6.84
CA LYS A 35 34.32 -29.42 8.15
C LYS A 35 35.62 -28.73 8.58
N SER A 36 36.07 -27.67 7.91
CA SER A 36 37.37 -27.05 8.24
C SER A 36 37.44 -25.52 8.26
N PHE A 37 36.30 -24.81 8.31
CA PHE A 37 36.28 -23.34 8.50
C PHE A 37 35.54 -22.92 9.77
N MET A 38 35.48 -23.80 10.77
CA MET A 38 35.18 -23.42 12.16
C MET A 38 36.50 -23.14 12.88
N ARG A 39 36.85 -21.86 13.03
CA ARG A 39 37.63 -21.26 14.13
C ARG A 39 38.14 -19.88 13.72
N SER A 40 37.25 -18.87 13.72
CA SER A 40 37.64 -17.50 14.08
C SER A 40 36.44 -16.55 14.08
N ARG A 41 36.15 -16.03 15.28
CA ARG A 41 35.53 -14.72 15.57
C ARG A 41 34.23 -14.36 14.84
N TRP A 42 33.12 -14.78 15.44
CA TRP A 42 31.93 -13.94 15.54
C TRP A 42 31.83 -13.53 17.00
N SER A 43 31.81 -12.23 17.31
CA SER A 43 31.60 -11.79 18.68
C SER A 43 30.17 -12.13 19.08
N MET A 44 29.97 -13.24 19.79
CA MET A 44 28.79 -13.43 20.62
C MET A 44 28.79 -12.26 21.61
N GLN A 45 27.94 -11.26 21.42
CA GLN A 45 27.58 -10.37 22.52
C GLN A 45 26.73 -11.22 23.46
N THR A 46 27.40 -11.96 24.35
CA THR A 46 26.76 -12.56 25.52
C THR A 46 26.15 -11.45 26.35
N GLU A 47 24.92 -11.62 26.81
CA GLU A 47 24.29 -10.67 27.75
C GLU A 47 25.23 -10.47 28.94
N GLU A 48 25.58 -9.22 29.21
CA GLU A 48 26.44 -8.88 30.34
C GLU A 48 25.63 -9.04 31.62
N THR A 49 26.05 -9.99 32.46
CA THR A 49 25.61 -10.09 33.85
C THR A 49 26.69 -9.52 34.78
N ARG A 50 26.27 -9.03 35.94
CA ARG A 50 27.12 -8.49 37.00
C ARG A 50 26.83 -9.17 38.33
N PRO A 51 27.75 -9.09 39.31
CA PRO A 51 27.45 -9.49 40.68
C PRO A 51 26.20 -8.76 41.21
N VAL A 52 25.38 -9.46 42.00
CA VAL A 52 24.16 -8.88 42.57
C VAL A 52 24.54 -7.81 43.60
N PRO A 53 24.09 -6.54 43.47
CA PRO A 53 24.34 -5.51 44.48
C PRO A 53 23.66 -5.85 45.82
N ASP A 54 24.28 -5.49 46.95
CA ASP A 54 23.77 -5.82 48.30
C ASP A 54 22.32 -5.36 48.54
N ALA A 55 21.98 -4.15 48.08
CA ALA A 55 20.62 -3.60 48.17
C ALA A 55 19.57 -4.41 47.38
N LEU A 56 20.02 -5.27 46.46
CA LEU A 56 19.21 -6.14 45.62
C LEU A 56 19.50 -7.62 45.90
N GLY A 57 20.08 -7.94 47.05
CA GLY A 57 20.34 -9.32 47.48
C GLY A 57 19.11 -10.22 47.47
N VAL A 58 19.35 -11.50 47.23
CA VAL A 58 18.36 -12.58 47.22
C VAL A 58 18.96 -13.75 47.99
N ASP A 59 18.19 -14.35 48.90
CA ASP A 59 18.57 -15.61 49.55
C ASP A 59 18.49 -16.75 48.52
N VAL A 60 19.63 -17.07 47.91
CA VAL A 60 19.73 -18.08 46.84
C VAL A 60 19.38 -19.47 47.37
N GLY A 61 19.71 -19.80 48.61
CA GLY A 61 19.40 -21.09 49.21
C GLY A 61 17.90 -21.29 49.37
N ARG A 62 17.20 -20.29 49.92
CA ARG A 62 15.76 -20.32 50.09
C ARG A 62 15.01 -20.32 48.74
N LEU A 63 15.49 -19.55 47.78
CA LEU A 63 14.96 -19.53 46.42
C LEU A 63 15.05 -20.92 45.77
N VAL A 64 16.21 -21.56 45.80
CA VAL A 64 16.42 -22.88 45.19
C VAL A 64 15.56 -23.94 45.89
N ALA A 65 15.51 -23.95 47.22
CA ALA A 65 14.65 -24.87 47.96
C ALA A 65 13.18 -24.72 47.58
N TYR A 66 12.69 -23.48 47.43
CA TYR A 66 11.34 -23.20 46.97
C TYR A 66 11.09 -23.68 45.54
N LEU A 67 12.02 -23.45 44.60
CA LEU A 67 11.87 -23.91 43.22
C LEU A 67 11.88 -25.44 43.10
N VAL A 68 12.59 -26.14 43.99
CA VAL A 68 12.53 -27.60 44.07
C VAL A 68 11.17 -28.08 44.58
N ASP A 69 10.67 -27.48 45.66
CA ASP A 69 9.35 -27.80 46.23
C ASP A 69 8.21 -27.60 45.23
N GLN A 70 8.29 -26.53 44.43
CA GLN A 70 7.32 -26.23 43.38
C GLN A 70 7.52 -27.05 42.09
N GLY A 71 8.49 -27.96 42.05
CA GLY A 71 8.77 -28.83 40.90
C GLY A 71 9.35 -28.12 39.68
N VAL A 72 9.83 -26.88 39.83
CA VAL A 72 10.45 -26.09 38.74
C VAL A 72 11.84 -26.63 38.40
N ILE A 73 12.59 -27.09 39.41
CA ILE A 73 13.88 -27.76 39.26
C ILE A 73 13.90 -29.05 40.08
N SER A 74 14.60 -30.09 39.60
CA SER A 74 14.74 -31.34 40.36
C SER A 74 15.76 -31.20 41.50
N GLN A 75 15.62 -32.03 42.54
CA GLN A 75 16.56 -32.08 43.68
C GLN A 75 18.02 -32.25 43.21
N GLU A 76 18.26 -33.10 42.21
CA GLU A 76 19.59 -33.34 41.63
C GLU A 76 20.21 -32.09 40.99
N ARG A 77 19.35 -31.17 40.52
CA ARG A 77 19.77 -29.92 39.88
C ARG A 77 19.89 -28.75 40.86
N SER A 78 19.80 -28.97 42.17
CA SER A 78 19.82 -27.90 43.19
C SER A 78 21.21 -27.57 43.76
N SER A 79 22.24 -28.37 43.45
CA SER A 79 23.60 -28.18 43.99
C SER A 79 24.29 -26.93 43.42
N SER A 80 25.16 -26.29 44.22
CA SER A 80 26.04 -25.17 43.81
C SER A 80 25.39 -24.06 42.94
N PRO A 81 24.26 -23.45 43.35
CA PRO A 81 23.61 -22.42 42.56
C PRO A 81 24.45 -21.13 42.51
N SER A 82 24.44 -20.46 41.36
CA SER A 82 24.99 -19.12 41.20
C SER A 82 23.92 -18.17 40.68
N LEU A 83 23.89 -16.95 41.24
CA LEU A 83 22.94 -15.92 40.86
C LEU A 83 23.70 -14.67 40.43
N THR A 84 23.44 -14.19 39.21
CA THR A 84 23.98 -12.93 38.70
C THR A 84 22.85 -12.02 38.23
N GLN A 85 23.05 -10.71 38.22
CA GLN A 85 22.05 -9.74 37.76
C GLN A 85 22.35 -9.34 36.31
N PHE A 86 21.33 -9.28 35.45
CA PHE A 86 21.50 -8.67 34.13
C PHE A 86 21.79 -7.16 34.26
N VAL A 87 22.65 -6.64 33.39
CA VAL A 87 22.97 -5.21 33.35
C VAL A 87 21.79 -4.36 32.81
N HIS A 88 20.90 -4.96 32.02
CA HIS A 88 19.63 -4.37 31.55
C HIS A 88 18.42 -4.78 32.42
N GLY A 89 17.22 -4.28 32.12
CA GLY A 89 16.00 -4.59 32.89
C GLY A 89 15.95 -3.89 34.25
N GLN A 90 16.34 -2.62 34.31
CA GLN A 90 16.46 -1.87 35.57
C GLN A 90 15.11 -1.58 36.25
N SER A 91 13.98 -1.62 35.52
CA SER A 91 12.64 -1.41 36.08
C SER A 91 12.25 -2.52 37.07
N ASN A 92 12.36 -3.79 36.64
CA ASN A 92 12.12 -4.97 37.48
C ASN A 92 13.41 -5.81 37.54
N PRO A 93 14.08 -5.89 38.71
CA PRO A 93 15.34 -6.60 38.84
C PRO A 93 15.27 -8.00 38.24
N THR A 94 16.13 -8.27 37.26
CA THR A 94 16.15 -9.51 36.50
C THR A 94 17.49 -10.22 36.72
N TYR A 95 17.44 -11.51 37.04
CA TYR A 95 18.59 -12.32 37.44
C TYR A 95 18.72 -13.57 36.60
N LEU A 96 19.96 -14.03 36.38
CA LEU A 96 20.28 -15.35 35.85
C LEU A 96 20.65 -16.26 37.02
N LEU A 97 19.85 -17.30 37.23
CA LEU A 97 20.15 -18.41 38.13
C LEU A 97 20.74 -19.56 37.30
N VAL A 98 21.98 -19.93 37.57
CA VAL A 98 22.62 -21.13 37.01
C VAL A 98 22.76 -22.15 38.12
N THR A 99 22.16 -23.33 37.93
CA THR A 99 22.26 -24.41 38.90
C THR A 99 23.44 -25.34 38.60
N GLY A 100 23.89 -26.15 39.56
CA GLY A 100 25.09 -26.99 39.45
C GLY A 100 25.05 -28.08 38.37
N ALA A 101 23.86 -28.38 37.84
CA ALA A 101 23.65 -29.28 36.70
C ALA A 101 23.54 -28.54 35.35
N GLY A 102 23.79 -27.23 35.32
CA GLY A 102 23.81 -26.40 34.12
C GLY A 102 22.44 -25.91 33.64
N ALA A 103 21.40 -25.98 34.48
CA ALA A 103 20.11 -25.36 34.15
C ALA A 103 20.19 -23.84 34.31
N GLU A 104 19.69 -23.09 33.33
CA GLU A 104 19.72 -21.63 33.29
C GLU A 104 18.30 -21.08 33.32
N LEU A 105 18.01 -20.33 34.38
CA LEU A 105 16.69 -19.77 34.64
C LEU A 105 16.79 -18.25 34.81
N VAL A 106 15.79 -17.54 34.32
CA VAL A 106 15.66 -16.10 34.53
C VAL A 106 14.63 -15.84 35.61
N ILE A 107 14.99 -15.01 36.58
CA ILE A 107 14.13 -14.60 37.67
C ILE A 107 13.86 -13.12 37.54
N ARG A 108 12.59 -12.74 37.41
CA ARG A 108 12.16 -11.35 37.33
C ARG A 108 11.30 -11.03 38.54
N ARG A 109 11.73 -10.05 39.34
CA ARG A 109 11.07 -9.71 40.62
C ARG A 109 10.67 -8.25 40.71
N LYS A 110 9.73 -7.95 41.59
CA LYS A 110 9.43 -6.57 41.97
C LYS A 110 10.61 -5.94 42.70
N PRO A 111 10.93 -4.66 42.43
CA PRO A 111 11.93 -3.94 43.19
C PRO A 111 11.52 -3.82 44.67
N PRO A 112 12.49 -3.81 45.60
CA PRO A 112 12.19 -3.65 47.03
C PRO A 112 11.72 -2.23 47.35
N GLY A 113 10.91 -2.09 48.42
CA GLY A 113 10.45 -0.79 48.93
C GLY A 113 8.97 -0.47 48.66
N LYS A 114 8.54 0.75 49.02
CA LYS A 114 7.16 1.21 48.83
C LYS A 114 6.93 1.61 47.38
N LEU A 115 6.25 0.76 46.62
CA LEU A 115 5.98 0.96 45.19
C LEU A 115 4.71 1.79 44.96
N LEU A 116 4.69 2.53 43.84
CA LEU A 116 3.47 3.19 43.36
C LEU A 116 2.42 2.16 42.94
N GLN A 117 1.15 2.45 43.19
CA GLN A 117 0.04 1.58 42.80
C GLN A 117 0.08 1.32 41.29
N SER A 118 -0.04 0.04 40.89
CA SER A 118 0.04 -0.46 39.49
C SER A 118 1.40 -0.38 38.78
N ALA A 119 2.45 0.16 39.41
CA ALA A 119 3.82 0.08 38.88
C ALA A 119 4.45 -1.28 39.21
N HIS A 120 5.37 -1.77 38.36
CA HIS A 120 6.15 -2.99 38.60
C HIS A 120 5.32 -4.27 38.80
N ALA A 121 4.21 -4.40 38.07
CA ALA A 121 3.29 -5.54 38.19
C ALA A 121 3.80 -6.79 37.44
N VAL A 122 4.85 -7.43 37.95
CA VAL A 122 5.44 -8.65 37.36
C VAL A 122 4.44 -9.80 37.19
N GLU A 123 3.35 -9.82 37.96
CA GLU A 123 2.25 -10.79 37.79
C GLU A 123 1.50 -10.61 36.47
N ARG A 124 1.35 -9.35 36.00
CA ARG A 124 0.75 -9.07 34.69
C ARG A 124 1.65 -9.56 33.56
N GLU A 125 2.95 -9.35 33.68
CA GLU A 125 3.95 -9.88 32.73
C GLU A 125 3.87 -11.41 32.66
N TYR A 126 3.86 -12.08 33.81
CA TYR A 126 3.67 -13.54 33.86
C TYR A 126 2.36 -13.97 33.18
N ARG A 127 1.24 -13.30 33.49
CA ARG A 127 -0.09 -13.63 32.94
C ARG A 127 -0.12 -13.55 31.42
N ILE A 128 0.40 -12.47 30.81
CA ILE A 128 0.39 -12.32 29.35
C ILE A 128 1.33 -13.32 28.68
N MET A 129 2.53 -13.52 29.22
CA MET A 129 3.49 -14.46 28.67
C MET A 129 2.95 -15.89 28.76
N LYS A 130 2.30 -16.25 29.88
CA LYS A 130 1.64 -17.55 30.05
C LYS A 130 0.52 -17.77 29.04
N ALA A 131 -0.28 -16.74 28.76
CA ALA A 131 -1.35 -16.83 27.76
C ALA A 131 -0.82 -16.95 26.32
N LEU A 132 0.33 -16.35 26.03
CA LEU A 132 0.97 -16.41 24.70
C LEU A 132 1.78 -17.70 24.47
N GLN A 133 2.11 -18.46 25.52
CA GLN A 133 2.81 -19.74 25.39
C GLN A 133 2.05 -20.73 24.50
N GLY A 134 2.76 -21.32 23.54
CA GLY A 134 2.16 -22.24 22.57
C GLY A 134 1.45 -21.55 21.40
N SER A 135 1.39 -20.22 21.38
CA SER A 135 0.92 -19.45 20.22
C SER A 135 2.04 -19.22 19.19
N ASN A 136 1.71 -18.54 18.09
CA ASN A 136 2.69 -18.11 17.09
C ASN A 136 3.49 -16.85 17.50
N VAL A 137 3.25 -16.31 18.70
CA VAL A 137 4.00 -15.20 19.28
C VAL A 137 5.16 -15.77 20.10
N PRO A 138 6.42 -15.52 19.73
CA PRO A 138 7.57 -16.05 20.45
C PRO A 138 7.74 -15.35 21.81
N VAL A 139 7.54 -16.08 22.90
CA VAL A 139 7.78 -15.63 24.28
C VAL A 139 8.62 -16.65 25.04
N PRO A 140 9.46 -16.20 26.00
CA PRO A 140 10.11 -17.11 26.94
C PRO A 140 9.08 -17.98 27.69
N ASN A 141 9.44 -19.24 27.94
CA ASN A 141 8.59 -20.12 28.72
C ASN A 141 8.66 -19.72 30.21
N VAL A 142 7.69 -18.92 30.67
CA VAL A 142 7.40 -18.74 32.10
C VAL A 142 6.98 -20.07 32.76
N LEU A 143 7.69 -20.41 33.84
CA LEU A 143 7.60 -21.68 34.54
C LEU A 143 6.74 -21.58 35.80
N HIS A 144 6.95 -20.53 36.61
CA HIS A 144 6.28 -20.38 37.90
C HIS A 144 6.18 -18.92 38.36
N LEU A 145 5.09 -18.58 39.06
CA LEU A 145 4.88 -17.28 39.70
C LEU A 145 4.77 -17.47 41.22
N CYS A 146 5.62 -16.79 41.98
CA CYS A 146 5.56 -16.75 43.44
C CYS A 146 5.00 -15.40 43.90
N THR A 147 3.78 -15.43 44.44
CA THR A 147 3.12 -14.24 45.02
C THR A 147 3.41 -14.05 46.51
N ASP A 148 4.07 -15.00 47.16
CA ASP A 148 4.46 -14.89 48.57
C ASP A 148 5.79 -14.13 48.72
N PRO A 149 5.78 -12.87 49.22
CA PRO A 149 7.00 -12.11 49.42
C PRO A 149 7.90 -12.71 50.51
N SER A 150 7.39 -13.62 51.34
CA SER A 150 8.18 -14.23 52.40
C SER A 150 9.36 -15.03 51.85
N VAL A 151 9.26 -15.57 50.62
CA VAL A 151 10.25 -16.48 50.02
C VAL A 151 11.58 -15.77 49.74
N ILE A 152 11.58 -14.65 49.00
CA ILE A 152 12.81 -13.90 48.66
C ILE A 152 12.68 -12.38 48.88
N GLY A 153 11.70 -11.95 49.66
CA GLY A 153 11.46 -10.54 49.98
C GLY A 153 10.60 -9.77 48.97
N SER A 154 10.21 -10.38 47.84
CA SER A 154 9.28 -9.77 46.88
C SER A 154 8.57 -10.82 46.01
N VAL A 155 7.51 -10.39 45.34
CA VAL A 155 6.84 -11.18 44.29
C VAL A 155 7.78 -11.35 43.10
N PHE A 156 7.88 -12.56 42.56
CA PHE A 156 8.74 -12.86 41.42
C PHE A 156 8.14 -13.97 40.55
N PHE A 157 8.56 -14.01 39.29
CA PHE A 157 8.33 -15.17 38.44
C PHE A 157 9.64 -15.69 37.86
N VAL A 158 9.61 -16.97 37.47
CA VAL A 158 10.72 -17.70 36.87
C VAL A 158 10.37 -18.09 35.46
N MET A 159 11.32 -17.96 34.54
CA MET A 159 11.19 -18.38 33.15
C MET A 159 12.48 -19.03 32.64
N GLU A 160 12.39 -19.73 31.52
CA GLU A 160 13.56 -20.28 30.83
C GLU A 160 14.49 -19.18 30.33
N TYR A 161 15.80 -19.43 30.40
CA TYR A 161 16.78 -18.60 29.74
C TYR A 161 16.82 -18.88 28.23
N VAL A 162 16.46 -17.90 27.41
CA VAL A 162 16.45 -18.03 25.95
C VAL A 162 17.80 -17.59 25.39
N ARG A 163 18.65 -18.56 25.05
CA ARG A 163 19.96 -18.29 24.42
C ARG A 163 19.78 -17.79 22.98
N GLY A 164 20.26 -16.58 22.69
CA GLY A 164 20.19 -16.00 21.34
C GLY A 164 21.06 -14.76 21.13
N ARG A 165 20.80 -14.04 20.04
CA ARG A 165 21.48 -12.80 19.62
C ARG A 165 20.54 -11.62 19.88
N ILE A 166 21.03 -10.55 20.50
CA ILE A 166 20.30 -9.30 20.68
C ILE A 166 21.03 -8.19 19.94
N PHE A 167 20.31 -7.40 19.16
CA PHE A 167 20.87 -6.30 18.38
C PHE A 167 20.34 -4.96 18.85
N LYS A 168 21.22 -4.14 19.43
CA LYS A 168 20.88 -2.78 19.90
C LYS A 168 20.79 -1.75 18.77
N ASP A 169 21.58 -1.90 17.70
CA ASP A 169 21.54 -1.00 16.54
C ASP A 169 20.56 -1.57 15.49
N PRO A 170 19.44 -0.89 15.21
CA PRO A 170 18.44 -1.36 14.26
C PRO A 170 18.95 -1.39 12.81
N ALA A 171 20.07 -0.70 12.51
CA ALA A 171 20.70 -0.82 11.21
C ALA A 171 21.46 -2.15 11.00
N LEU A 172 21.56 -2.99 12.03
CA LEU A 172 22.13 -4.34 11.98
C LEU A 172 23.47 -4.40 11.22
N PRO A 173 24.46 -3.54 11.57
CA PRO A 173 25.65 -3.31 10.75
C PRO A 173 26.51 -4.56 10.55
N THR A 174 26.45 -5.50 11.49
CA THR A 174 27.20 -6.77 11.46
C THR A 174 26.55 -7.86 10.61
N LEU A 175 25.30 -7.67 10.17
CA LEU A 175 24.59 -8.62 9.32
C LEU A 175 24.71 -8.24 7.83
N SER A 176 24.64 -9.29 6.99
CA SER A 176 24.52 -9.14 5.54
C SER A 176 23.20 -8.47 5.18
N ARG A 177 23.11 -7.87 3.98
CA ARG A 177 21.87 -7.28 3.45
C ARG A 177 20.68 -8.25 3.53
N ASP A 178 20.88 -9.49 3.11
CA ASP A 178 19.80 -10.49 3.04
C ASP A 178 19.39 -10.95 4.45
N SER A 179 20.35 -11.06 5.37
CA SER A 179 20.08 -11.32 6.78
C SER A 179 19.29 -10.18 7.42
N ARG A 180 19.62 -8.91 7.15
CA ARG A 180 18.83 -7.76 7.64
C ARG A 180 17.39 -7.84 7.14
N PHE A 181 17.23 -8.17 5.86
CA PHE A 181 15.92 -8.32 5.26
C PHE A 181 15.10 -9.41 5.96
N ALA A 182 15.71 -10.58 6.17
CA ALA A 182 15.08 -11.71 6.87
C ALA A 182 14.68 -11.33 8.31
N VAL A 183 15.54 -10.62 9.04
CA VAL A 183 15.24 -10.15 10.40
C VAL A 183 14.04 -9.19 10.40
N TYR A 184 13.98 -8.22 9.50
CA TYR A 184 12.85 -7.27 9.44
C TYR A 184 11.55 -7.94 8.99
N ALA A 185 11.62 -8.92 8.08
CA ALA A 185 10.47 -9.73 7.69
C ALA A 185 9.94 -10.55 8.88
N ASP A 186 10.83 -11.16 9.66
CA ASP A 186 10.44 -11.94 10.84
C ASP A 186 9.94 -11.06 12.00
N LEU A 187 10.53 -9.87 12.19
CA LEU A 187 10.05 -8.85 13.12
C LEU A 187 8.61 -8.45 12.82
N LEU A 188 8.31 -8.21 11.55
CA LEU A 188 6.96 -7.89 11.11
C LEU A 188 5.99 -9.07 11.30
N ARG A 189 6.41 -10.30 10.94
CA ARG A 189 5.62 -11.51 11.19
C ARG A 189 5.25 -11.64 12.66
N VAL A 190 6.21 -11.44 13.55
CA VAL A 190 6.01 -11.51 15.01
C VAL A 190 5.01 -10.47 15.48
N LEU A 191 5.13 -9.22 15.01
CA LEU A 191 4.19 -8.16 15.34
C LEU A 191 2.77 -8.46 14.86
N CYS A 192 2.63 -8.92 13.61
CA CYS A 192 1.32 -9.31 13.06
C CYS A 192 0.70 -10.48 13.84
N ASN A 193 1.51 -11.46 14.27
CA ASN A 193 1.03 -12.56 15.10
C ASN A 193 0.51 -12.07 16.45
N LEU A 194 1.19 -11.10 17.08
CA LEU A 194 0.74 -10.48 18.33
C LEU A 194 -0.61 -9.78 18.16
N HIS A 195 -0.76 -8.99 17.09
CA HIS A 195 -1.97 -8.21 16.84
C HIS A 195 -3.16 -9.02 16.29
N SER A 196 -2.89 -10.27 15.88
CA SER A 196 -3.90 -11.24 15.44
C SER A 196 -4.25 -12.24 16.55
N PHE A 197 -3.58 -12.19 17.70
CA PHE A 197 -3.87 -13.08 18.82
C PHE A 197 -5.21 -12.71 19.47
N ASP A 198 -6.11 -13.69 19.54
CA ASP A 198 -7.43 -13.52 20.16
C ASP A 198 -7.30 -13.50 21.70
N TYR A 199 -7.03 -12.32 22.22
CA TYR A 199 -6.89 -12.10 23.66
C TYR A 199 -8.20 -12.38 24.43
N ARG A 200 -9.37 -12.32 23.77
CA ARG A 200 -10.65 -12.61 24.42
C ARG A 200 -10.80 -14.11 24.65
N ALA A 201 -10.52 -14.90 23.61
CA ALA A 201 -10.48 -16.36 23.72
C ALA A 201 -9.43 -16.85 24.73
N ALA A 202 -8.33 -16.11 24.88
CA ALA A 202 -7.28 -16.39 25.86
C ALA A 202 -7.61 -15.94 27.31
N GLY A 203 -8.81 -15.40 27.57
CA GLY A 203 -9.21 -14.98 28.91
C GLY A 203 -8.49 -13.72 29.40
N LEU A 204 -8.12 -12.82 28.48
CA LEU A 204 -7.43 -11.56 28.75
C LEU A 204 -8.33 -10.33 28.53
N SER A 205 -9.65 -10.48 28.50
CA SER A 205 -10.59 -9.35 28.29
C SER A 205 -10.48 -8.28 29.40
N ASP A 206 -10.03 -8.65 30.59
CA ASP A 206 -9.76 -7.80 31.76
C ASP A 206 -8.28 -7.38 31.87
N PHE A 207 -7.46 -7.61 30.83
CA PHE A 207 -6.02 -7.31 30.83
C PHE A 207 -5.69 -5.81 30.70
N GLY A 208 -6.47 -4.97 31.35
CA GLY A 208 -6.36 -3.52 31.34
C GLY A 208 -7.74 -2.85 31.36
N PRO A 209 -7.78 -1.52 31.52
CA PRO A 209 -9.00 -0.76 31.33
C PRO A 209 -9.47 -0.81 29.87
N ASP A 210 -10.72 -0.37 29.63
CA ASP A 210 -11.37 -0.31 28.30
C ASP A 210 -10.36 0.08 27.18
N PRO A 211 -10.11 -0.83 26.21
CA PRO A 211 -9.08 -0.63 25.20
C PRO A 211 -9.41 0.52 24.25
N THR A 212 -10.70 0.87 24.08
CA THR A 212 -11.11 2.00 23.24
C THR A 212 -10.61 3.33 23.82
N THR A 213 -10.44 3.41 25.14
CA THR A 213 -9.97 4.62 25.83
C THR A 213 -8.45 4.73 25.95
N TYR A 214 -7.71 3.76 25.38
CA TYR A 214 -6.25 3.64 25.51
C TYR A 214 -5.52 4.96 25.22
N MET A 215 -5.78 5.59 24.06
CA MET A 215 -5.07 6.80 23.63
C MET A 215 -5.19 7.95 24.63
N ARG A 216 -6.42 8.26 25.08
CA ARG A 216 -6.69 9.33 26.06
C ARG A 216 -6.02 9.04 27.40
N ARG A 217 -6.11 7.79 27.87
CA ARG A 217 -5.46 7.36 29.11
C ARG A 217 -3.95 7.50 29.05
N GLN A 218 -3.33 7.14 27.92
CA GLN A 218 -1.88 7.29 27.74
C GLN A 218 -1.49 8.77 27.81
N VAL A 219 -2.16 9.66 27.07
CA VAL A 219 -1.87 11.11 27.14
C VAL A 219 -2.02 11.65 28.55
N HIS A 220 -3.10 11.29 29.25
CA HIS A 220 -3.34 11.74 30.62
C HIS A 220 -2.26 11.25 31.59
N THR A 221 -1.88 9.98 31.48
CA THR A 221 -0.87 9.36 32.34
C THR A 221 0.49 10.00 32.11
N TRP A 222 0.93 10.14 30.87
CA TRP A 222 2.23 10.71 30.52
C TRP A 222 2.28 12.21 30.76
N THR A 223 1.18 12.95 30.58
CA THR A 223 1.06 14.36 31.01
C THR A 223 1.28 14.49 32.50
N ARG A 224 0.63 13.68 33.33
CA ARG A 224 0.83 13.71 34.79
C ARG A 224 2.28 13.39 35.17
N GLN A 225 2.88 12.39 34.54
CA GLN A 225 4.28 12.02 34.81
C GLN A 225 5.27 13.10 34.35
N TYR A 226 5.05 13.70 33.18
CA TYR A 226 5.85 14.81 32.68
C TYR A 226 5.74 16.01 33.62
N GLN A 227 4.54 16.44 34.00
CA GLN A 227 4.37 17.57 34.94
C GLN A 227 5.02 17.29 36.30
N ALA A 228 4.89 16.06 36.80
CA ALA A 228 5.56 15.65 38.03
C ALA A 228 7.09 15.58 37.89
N SER A 229 7.64 15.49 36.68
CA SER A 229 9.08 15.41 36.41
C SER A 229 9.68 16.67 35.76
N LYS A 230 8.86 17.67 35.44
CA LYS A 230 9.25 18.94 34.82
C LYS A 230 10.28 19.66 35.71
N THR A 231 11.43 20.01 35.11
CA THR A 231 12.54 20.72 35.77
C THR A 231 12.66 22.16 35.29
N SER A 232 12.14 22.45 34.09
CA SER A 232 12.09 23.77 33.46
C SER A 232 10.92 23.82 32.47
N GLU A 233 10.57 25.01 32.00
CA GLU A 233 9.62 25.18 30.89
C GLU A 233 10.20 24.62 29.59
N ILE A 234 9.41 23.81 28.87
CA ILE A 234 9.80 23.23 27.57
C ILE A 234 8.60 23.40 26.63
N PRO A 235 8.53 24.52 25.88
CA PRO A 235 7.38 24.87 25.04
C PRO A 235 6.96 23.76 24.08
N ASP A 236 7.91 23.08 23.45
CA ASP A 236 7.65 21.98 22.50
C ASP A 236 6.84 20.84 23.13
N VAL A 237 7.09 20.51 24.41
CA VAL A 237 6.35 19.46 25.12
C VAL A 237 4.94 19.92 25.46
N ASP A 238 4.79 21.17 25.90
CA ASP A 238 3.48 21.72 26.24
C ASP A 238 2.60 21.86 24.99
N GLU A 239 3.18 22.25 23.84
CA GLU A 239 2.50 22.24 22.54
C GLU A 239 2.07 20.83 22.12
N LEU A 240 2.97 19.84 22.22
CA LEU A 240 2.67 18.46 21.88
C LEU A 240 1.54 17.87 22.76
N ILE A 241 1.52 18.19 24.05
CA ILE A 241 0.43 17.83 24.96
C ILE A 241 -0.90 18.43 24.50
N ASN A 242 -0.91 19.71 24.11
CA ASN A 242 -2.11 20.39 23.63
C ASN A 242 -2.63 19.77 22.33
N ILE A 243 -1.75 19.49 21.37
CA ILE A 243 -2.10 18.82 20.11
C ILE A 243 -2.69 17.44 20.39
N LEU A 244 -2.07 16.65 21.26
CA LEU A 244 -2.57 15.31 21.61
C LEU A 244 -3.95 15.40 22.29
N ASN A 245 -4.19 16.39 23.15
CA ASN A 245 -5.49 16.58 23.79
C ASN A 245 -6.60 17.04 22.82
N ASP A 246 -6.27 17.85 21.82
CA ASP A 246 -7.21 18.36 20.81
C ASP A 246 -7.51 17.32 19.71
N LYS A 247 -6.48 16.67 19.19
CA LYS A 247 -6.58 15.86 17.96
C LYS A 247 -6.91 14.39 18.18
N LEU A 248 -6.76 13.85 19.40
CA LEU A 248 -7.00 12.44 19.64
C LEU A 248 -8.50 12.11 19.80
N PRO A 249 -8.97 11.01 19.21
CA PRO A 249 -10.35 10.57 19.39
C PRO A 249 -10.60 10.22 20.86
N GLN A 250 -11.83 10.46 21.33
CA GLN A 250 -12.21 10.09 22.69
C GLN A 250 -12.18 8.58 22.92
N ARG A 251 -12.54 7.83 21.88
CA ARG A 251 -12.53 6.36 21.83
C ARG A 251 -12.00 5.89 20.48
N SER A 252 -11.21 4.84 20.49
CA SER A 252 -10.77 4.10 19.32
C SER A 252 -11.84 3.08 18.93
N ASP A 253 -11.86 2.66 17.67
CA ASP A 253 -12.70 1.55 17.22
C ASP A 253 -12.33 0.26 17.96
N GLU A 254 -13.32 -0.48 18.45
CA GLU A 254 -13.09 -1.78 19.12
C GLU A 254 -12.44 -2.80 18.19
N SER A 255 -12.72 -2.73 16.90
CA SER A 255 -12.12 -3.62 15.90
C SER A 255 -10.61 -3.40 15.76
N GLU A 256 -10.10 -2.21 16.11
CA GLU A 256 -8.67 -1.89 16.11
C GLU A 256 -7.92 -2.40 17.35
N CYS A 257 -8.65 -2.85 18.38
CA CYS A 257 -8.08 -3.20 19.67
C CYS A 257 -7.46 -4.61 19.66
N SER A 258 -6.21 -4.70 20.13
CA SER A 258 -5.46 -5.95 20.33
C SER A 258 -4.64 -5.86 21.62
N ILE A 259 -3.81 -6.88 21.87
CA ILE A 259 -2.67 -6.72 22.76
C ILE A 259 -1.72 -5.72 22.10
N VAL A 260 -1.34 -4.69 22.85
CA VAL A 260 -0.31 -3.71 22.52
C VAL A 260 0.86 -3.99 23.46
N HIS A 261 2.02 -4.32 22.90
CA HIS A 261 3.26 -4.52 23.64
C HIS A 261 3.67 -3.24 24.36
N GLY A 262 3.52 -2.10 23.69
CA GLY A 262 3.81 -0.78 24.25
C GLY A 262 5.28 -0.38 24.10
N ASP A 263 6.22 -1.29 23.96
CA ASP A 263 7.63 -0.99 23.62
C ASP A 263 8.18 -1.97 22.55
N PHE A 264 7.43 -2.17 21.46
CA PHE A 264 7.84 -3.14 20.43
C PHE A 264 8.96 -2.59 19.55
N ARG A 265 10.17 -3.14 19.70
CA ARG A 265 11.40 -2.73 18.99
C ARG A 265 12.38 -3.89 18.89
N LEU A 266 13.30 -3.81 17.92
CA LEU A 266 14.22 -4.90 17.58
C LEU A 266 15.12 -5.32 18.75
N ASP A 267 15.57 -4.37 19.57
CA ASP A 267 16.44 -4.63 20.71
C ASP A 267 15.70 -5.23 21.94
N ASN A 268 14.36 -5.30 21.87
CA ASN A 268 13.54 -6.12 22.76
C ASN A 268 13.25 -7.52 22.18
N CYS A 269 13.93 -7.91 21.10
CA CYS A 269 13.79 -9.24 20.49
C CYS A 269 15.08 -10.05 20.63
N ILE A 270 14.94 -11.32 20.98
CA ILE A 270 16.02 -12.31 20.92
C ILE A 270 15.92 -13.04 19.59
N LEU A 271 16.97 -12.96 18.78
CA LEU A 271 17.12 -13.73 17.56
C LEU A 271 17.78 -15.08 17.87
N HIS A 272 17.46 -16.08 17.07
CA HIS A 272 18.08 -17.40 17.16
C HIS A 272 19.62 -17.28 17.06
N PRO A 273 20.40 -18.12 17.77
CA PRO A 273 21.87 -18.07 17.76
C PRO A 273 22.50 -18.09 16.36
N THR A 274 21.86 -18.78 15.41
CA THR A 274 22.39 -19.00 14.05
C THR A 274 21.41 -18.66 12.93
N GLU A 275 20.14 -18.40 13.23
CA GLU A 275 19.10 -18.13 12.21
C GLU A 275 18.60 -16.70 12.35
N ASP A 276 18.21 -16.08 11.24
CA ASP A 276 17.66 -14.72 11.18
C ASP A 276 16.16 -14.70 11.55
N ARG A 277 15.83 -15.37 12.65
CA ARG A 277 14.47 -15.57 13.17
C ARG A 277 14.41 -15.16 14.64
N ILE A 278 13.36 -14.46 15.03
CA ILE A 278 13.06 -14.06 16.40
C ILE A 278 12.44 -15.25 17.15
N ILE A 279 13.02 -15.56 18.31
CA ILE A 279 12.64 -16.68 19.17
C ILE A 279 12.10 -16.24 20.54
N ALA A 280 12.22 -14.96 20.90
CA ALA A 280 11.54 -14.38 22.06
C ALA A 280 11.40 -12.86 21.93
N ILE A 281 10.26 -12.33 22.39
CA ILE A 281 10.05 -10.90 22.68
C ILE A 281 10.18 -10.68 24.19
N LEU A 282 10.88 -9.62 24.58
CA LEU A 282 11.16 -9.23 25.96
C LEU A 282 10.42 -7.94 26.34
N ASP A 283 10.45 -7.65 27.63
CA ASP A 283 9.97 -6.41 28.25
C ASP A 283 8.47 -6.12 28.11
N TRP A 284 7.68 -7.03 28.67
CA TRP A 284 6.22 -6.98 28.69
C TRP A 284 5.65 -5.99 29.72
N GLU A 285 6.45 -5.11 30.31
CA GLU A 285 6.01 -4.26 31.43
C GLU A 285 4.93 -3.24 31.05
N LEU A 286 4.97 -2.72 29.81
CA LEU A 286 4.02 -1.72 29.30
C LEU A 286 2.80 -2.34 28.62
N CYS A 287 2.73 -3.67 28.53
CA CYS A 287 1.72 -4.30 27.72
C CYS A 287 0.30 -4.14 28.31
N THR A 288 -0.65 -3.87 27.42
CA THR A 288 -2.06 -3.65 27.75
C THR A 288 -2.91 -3.88 26.51
N LEU A 289 -4.23 -3.79 26.64
CA LEU A 289 -5.14 -3.71 25.50
C LEU A 289 -5.24 -2.28 24.95
N GLY A 290 -5.26 -2.15 23.63
CA GLY A 290 -5.38 -0.88 22.91
C GLY A 290 -5.27 -1.05 21.39
N PRO A 291 -5.26 0.06 20.61
CA PRO A 291 -5.14 0.00 19.16
C PRO A 291 -3.81 -0.60 18.69
N SER A 292 -3.88 -1.66 17.87
CA SER A 292 -2.71 -2.36 17.32
C SER A 292 -1.73 -1.43 16.58
N ILE A 293 -2.27 -0.36 15.96
CA ILE A 293 -1.47 0.61 15.21
C ILE A 293 -0.43 1.34 16.08
N CYS A 294 -0.60 1.35 17.40
CA CYS A 294 0.36 1.95 18.33
C CYS A 294 1.74 1.31 18.27
N ASP A 295 1.83 -0.02 18.19
CA ASP A 295 3.13 -0.70 18.17
C ASP A 295 3.85 -0.55 16.83
N ILE A 296 3.12 -0.56 15.69
CA ILE A 296 3.74 -0.31 14.38
C ILE A 296 4.19 1.16 14.25
N SER A 297 3.40 2.12 14.75
CA SER A 297 3.84 3.52 14.82
C SER A 297 5.09 3.68 15.69
N TYR A 298 5.16 2.97 16.83
CA TYR A 298 6.33 2.99 17.70
C TYR A 298 7.56 2.40 17.02
N LEU A 299 7.42 1.25 16.35
CA LEU A 299 8.49 0.62 15.57
C LEU A 299 9.01 1.55 14.48
N CYS A 300 8.12 2.30 13.81
CA CYS A 300 8.49 3.26 12.77
C CYS A 300 9.26 4.49 13.28
N LEU A 301 9.35 4.74 14.59
CA LEU A 301 10.15 5.86 15.11
C LEU A 301 11.63 5.76 14.75
N MET A 302 12.16 4.55 14.52
CA MET A 302 13.55 4.35 14.10
C MET A 302 13.91 5.06 12.79
N TYR A 303 12.93 5.40 11.94
CA TYR A 303 13.13 6.14 10.69
C TYR A 303 13.33 7.64 10.91
N HIS A 304 12.73 8.20 11.97
CA HIS A 304 12.60 9.65 12.17
C HIS A 304 13.48 10.20 13.30
N MET A 305 13.85 9.33 14.24
CA MET A 305 14.55 9.74 15.45
C MET A 305 16.06 9.97 15.22
N PRO A 306 16.66 10.94 15.93
CA PRO A 306 18.12 11.08 15.96
C PRO A 306 18.74 9.90 16.71
N LYS A 307 19.89 9.41 16.23
CA LYS A 307 20.61 8.34 16.93
C LYS A 307 21.10 8.83 18.29
N SER A 308 20.66 8.17 19.35
CA SER A 308 21.15 8.41 20.70
C SER A 308 21.33 7.08 21.45
N PRO A 309 22.03 7.07 22.59
CA PRO A 309 22.13 5.86 23.42
C PRO A 309 20.78 5.35 23.95
N PHE A 310 19.73 6.20 23.91
CA PHE A 310 18.42 5.90 24.48
C PHE A 310 17.35 5.61 23.42
N VAL A 311 17.50 6.17 22.22
CA VAL A 311 16.55 6.03 21.11
C VAL A 311 17.28 5.43 19.89
N PRO A 312 17.02 4.15 19.57
CA PRO A 312 17.60 3.49 18.42
C PRO A 312 17.11 4.11 17.11
N SER A 313 18.01 4.30 16.14
CA SER A 313 17.70 4.91 14.83
C SER A 313 18.54 4.30 13.73
N ILE A 314 17.95 4.15 12.55
CA ILE A 314 18.65 3.65 11.36
C ILE A 314 19.42 4.75 10.60
N GLN A 315 19.17 6.03 10.90
CA GLN A 315 19.87 7.20 10.31
C GLN A 315 19.87 7.20 8.78
N GLY A 316 18.72 6.95 8.14
CA GLY A 316 18.62 6.94 6.67
C GLY A 316 19.17 5.69 5.98
N ARG A 317 19.63 4.68 6.73
CA ARG A 317 20.12 3.40 6.19
C ARG A 317 18.98 2.43 5.90
N TRP A 318 18.10 2.77 4.97
CA TRP A 318 16.95 1.96 4.55
C TRP A 318 16.79 1.95 3.03
N GLY A 319 16.09 0.95 2.53
CA GLY A 319 15.93 0.65 1.11
C GLY A 319 16.62 -0.67 0.71
N PRO A 320 16.38 -1.13 -0.53
CA PRO A 320 16.88 -2.41 -1.02
C PRO A 320 18.40 -2.59 -0.85
N GLN A 321 19.18 -1.53 -1.03
CA GLN A 321 20.63 -1.53 -0.87
C GLN A 321 21.10 -1.81 0.57
N TYR A 322 20.26 -1.52 1.57
CA TYR A 322 20.58 -1.76 2.99
C TYR A 322 19.94 -3.03 3.54
N GLY A 323 19.00 -3.66 2.81
CA GLY A 323 18.25 -4.81 3.30
C GLY A 323 17.28 -4.47 4.44
N ILE A 324 16.91 -3.20 4.55
CA ILE A 324 15.98 -2.68 5.57
C ILE A 324 14.82 -2.05 4.83
N PRO A 325 13.56 -2.43 5.09
CA PRO A 325 12.40 -1.89 4.37
C PRO A 325 12.30 -0.37 4.58
N SER A 326 11.71 0.36 3.62
CA SER A 326 11.29 1.74 3.90
C SER A 326 10.13 1.74 4.91
N GLU A 327 9.86 2.88 5.56
CA GLU A 327 8.71 3.01 6.46
C GLU A 327 7.40 2.65 5.76
N SER A 328 7.25 3.10 4.51
CA SER A 328 6.06 2.81 3.70
C SER A 328 5.94 1.31 3.37
N ASP A 329 7.05 0.63 3.07
CA ASP A 329 7.05 -0.80 2.80
C ASP A 329 6.67 -1.61 4.05
N LEU A 330 7.24 -1.25 5.20
CA LEU A 330 6.98 -1.91 6.47
C LEU A 330 5.51 -1.74 6.88
N LEU A 331 4.98 -0.53 6.76
CA LEU A 331 3.59 -0.20 7.07
C LEU A 331 2.63 -0.89 6.10
N TYR A 332 2.91 -0.87 4.80
CA TYR A 332 2.09 -1.55 3.80
C TYR A 332 2.03 -3.06 4.05
N ALA A 333 3.18 -3.69 4.32
CA ALA A 333 3.25 -5.10 4.63
C ALA A 333 2.47 -5.44 5.92
N TYR A 334 2.59 -4.61 6.96
CA TYR A 334 1.81 -4.75 8.20
C TYR A 334 0.30 -4.74 7.96
N LEU A 335 -0.20 -3.74 7.23
CA LEU A 335 -1.63 -3.59 6.94
C LEU A 335 -2.14 -4.76 6.09
N ARG A 336 -1.35 -5.21 5.11
CA ARG A 336 -1.70 -6.37 4.27
C ARG A 336 -1.79 -7.66 5.09
N LEU A 337 -0.84 -7.89 5.99
CA LEU A 337 -0.77 -9.12 6.80
C LEU A 337 -1.86 -9.19 7.87
N THR A 338 -2.21 -8.04 8.46
CA THR A 338 -3.26 -7.96 9.49
C THR A 338 -4.67 -7.81 8.91
N GLY A 339 -4.79 -7.40 7.65
CA GLY A 339 -6.08 -7.12 7.01
C GLY A 339 -6.79 -5.87 7.57
N ARG A 340 -6.10 -5.05 8.36
CA ARG A 340 -6.66 -3.87 9.03
C ARG A 340 -6.68 -2.66 8.09
N PRO A 341 -7.70 -1.78 8.18
CA PRO A 341 -7.74 -0.54 7.44
C PRO A 341 -6.61 0.39 7.90
N PHE A 342 -6.15 1.27 7.01
CA PHE A 342 -5.16 2.26 7.39
C PHE A 342 -5.82 3.56 7.81
N ASP A 343 -5.80 3.83 9.12
CA ASP A 343 -6.14 5.15 9.66
C ASP A 343 -4.88 5.99 9.83
N GLN A 344 -4.70 6.90 8.88
CA GLN A 344 -3.56 7.78 8.83
C GLN A 344 -3.62 8.89 9.91
N GLN A 345 -4.84 9.32 10.26
CA GLN A 345 -5.25 10.06 11.47
C GLN A 345 -4.55 9.50 12.71
N LEU A 346 -4.96 8.27 13.01
CA LEU A 346 -4.59 7.53 14.19
C LEU A 346 -3.09 7.19 14.20
N PHE A 347 -2.51 6.76 13.06
CA PHE A 347 -1.06 6.49 12.96
C PHE A 347 -0.20 7.69 13.38
N ASN A 348 -0.54 8.89 12.92
CA ASN A 348 0.17 10.10 13.29
C ASN A 348 0.03 10.41 14.77
N ALA A 349 -1.20 10.27 15.29
CA ALA A 349 -1.47 10.56 16.68
C ALA A 349 -0.80 9.55 17.63
N CYS A 350 -0.70 8.28 17.22
CA CYS A 350 0.10 7.25 17.90
C CYS A 350 1.59 7.53 17.85
N SER A 351 2.11 7.99 16.71
CA SER A 351 3.52 8.40 16.57
C SER A 351 3.83 9.60 17.48
N ALA A 352 2.96 10.61 17.49
CA ALA A 352 3.08 11.78 18.36
C ALA A 352 2.99 11.41 19.85
N LEU A 353 2.08 10.52 20.23
CA LEU A 353 1.97 10.00 21.58
C LEU A 353 3.24 9.25 22.01
N ALA A 354 3.84 8.47 21.10
CA ALA A 354 5.08 7.77 21.36
C ALA A 354 6.27 8.72 21.56
N CYS A 355 6.40 9.76 20.74
CA CYS A 355 7.39 10.82 20.91
C CYS A 355 7.22 11.54 22.25
N PHE A 356 5.97 11.91 22.59
CA PHE A 356 5.64 12.55 23.87
C PHE A 356 6.03 11.67 25.06
N ARG A 357 5.72 10.37 24.99
CA ARG A 357 6.11 9.42 26.02
C ARG A 357 7.62 9.35 26.20
N LEU A 358 8.38 9.26 25.10
CA LEU A 358 9.85 9.23 25.16
C LEU A 358 10.41 10.52 25.77
N ALA A 359 9.85 11.68 25.42
CA ALA A 359 10.22 12.96 26.02
C ALA A 359 9.96 12.98 27.54
N ALA A 360 8.77 12.54 27.97
CA ALA A 360 8.41 12.44 29.39
C ALA A 360 9.34 11.49 30.17
N ILE A 361 9.74 10.36 29.57
CA ILE A 361 10.71 9.42 30.15
C ILE A 361 12.08 10.10 30.30
N CYS A 362 12.57 10.77 29.25
CA CYS A 362 13.85 11.49 29.28
C CYS A 362 13.86 12.57 30.37
N GLN A 363 12.76 13.31 30.51
CA GLN A 363 12.56 14.30 31.57
C GLN A 363 12.59 13.66 32.96
N GLY A 364 11.94 12.50 33.13
CA GLY A 364 11.96 11.74 34.38
C GLY A 364 13.35 11.19 34.75
N VAL A 365 14.17 10.83 33.76
CA VAL A 365 15.58 10.45 33.95
C VAL A 365 16.40 11.66 34.40
N LEU A 366 16.22 12.81 33.75
CA LEU A 366 16.90 14.06 34.11
C LEU A 366 16.59 14.48 35.55
N LYS A 367 15.31 14.48 35.94
CA LYS A 367 14.91 14.84 37.31
C LYS A 367 15.55 13.93 38.35
N ARG A 368 15.60 12.61 38.11
CA ARG A 368 16.27 11.66 39.01
C ARG A 368 17.78 11.91 39.08
N SER A 369 18.40 12.31 37.97
CA SER A 369 19.81 12.71 37.93
C SER A 369 20.08 13.93 38.81
N ILE A 370 19.25 14.97 38.68
CA ILE A 370 19.34 16.19 39.51
C ILE A 370 19.15 15.87 41.00
N GLN A 371 18.28 14.91 41.31
CA GLN A 371 18.02 14.44 42.68
C GLN A 371 19.09 13.47 43.22
N GLY A 372 20.14 13.16 42.46
CA GLY A 372 21.21 12.25 42.87
C GLY A 372 20.84 10.76 42.86
N ASN A 373 19.70 10.39 42.27
CA ASN A 373 19.13 9.04 42.26
C ASN A 373 19.15 8.38 40.86
N ALA A 374 20.01 8.82 39.95
CA ALA A 374 20.13 8.23 38.62
C ALA A 374 20.90 6.91 38.64
N SER A 375 20.36 5.89 37.96
CA SER A 375 20.99 4.57 37.79
C SER A 375 21.99 4.49 36.63
N SER A 376 22.17 5.58 35.86
CA SER A 376 23.00 5.62 34.64
C SER A 376 23.95 6.83 34.63
N ALA A 377 25.20 6.62 34.19
CA ALA A 377 26.21 7.66 34.00
C ALA A 377 25.89 8.67 32.88
N HIS A 378 24.87 8.39 32.05
CA HIS A 378 24.45 9.24 30.92
C HIS A 378 23.13 9.98 31.18
N ALA A 379 22.64 10.00 32.42
CA ALA A 379 21.30 10.52 32.75
C ALA A 379 21.10 12.01 32.40
N THR A 380 22.15 12.83 32.46
CA THR A 380 22.10 14.24 32.04
C THR A 380 21.93 14.38 30.52
N THR A 381 22.70 13.64 29.72
CA THR A 381 22.65 13.65 28.24
C THR A 381 21.33 13.07 27.71
N VAL A 382 20.72 12.13 28.45
CA VAL A 382 19.37 11.62 28.13
C VAL A 382 18.32 12.72 28.34
N GLY A 383 18.47 13.57 29.35
CA GLY A 383 17.57 14.71 29.59
C GLY A 383 17.53 15.72 28.46
N GLU A 384 18.67 15.97 27.82
CA GLU A 384 18.80 16.90 26.68
C GLU A 384 18.01 16.46 25.44
N LEU A 385 17.63 15.17 25.36
CA LEU A 385 16.76 14.65 24.30
C LEU A 385 15.29 15.04 24.49
N CYS A 386 14.85 15.41 25.70
CA CYS A 386 13.46 15.76 25.98
C CYS A 386 12.89 16.82 25.01
N PRO A 387 13.51 18.01 24.84
CA PRO A 387 13.02 18.99 23.87
C PRO A 387 13.11 18.48 22.43
N VAL A 388 14.17 17.73 22.07
CA VAL A 388 14.34 17.18 20.72
C VAL A 388 13.22 16.20 20.37
N LEU A 389 12.86 15.31 21.29
CA LEU A 389 11.80 14.32 21.11
C LEU A 389 10.39 14.95 21.08
N ALA A 390 10.25 16.16 21.63
CA ALA A 390 8.99 16.89 21.64
C ALA A 390 8.77 17.75 20.38
N ARG A 391 9.83 18.06 19.62
CA ARG A 391 9.70 18.85 18.38
C ARG A 391 8.88 18.09 17.34
N LEU A 392 7.95 18.81 16.73
CA LEU A 392 7.11 18.32 15.65
C LEU A 392 7.90 17.96 14.39
N ASP A 393 9.10 18.51 14.21
CA ASP A 393 9.99 18.26 13.06
C ASP A 393 10.47 16.80 12.95
N HIS A 394 10.45 16.05 14.06
CA HIS A 394 10.79 14.63 14.12
C HIS A 394 9.57 13.70 14.01
N LEU A 395 8.36 14.26 14.00
CA LEU A 395 7.19 13.51 13.57
C LEU A 395 7.30 13.29 12.07
N PRO A 396 6.88 12.14 11.53
CA PRO A 396 6.95 11.86 10.10
C PRO A 396 6.48 13.11 9.36
N PRO A 397 7.32 13.68 8.46
CA PRO A 397 7.02 14.94 7.81
C PRO A 397 5.59 14.85 7.32
N GLN A 398 4.78 15.82 7.71
CA GLN A 398 3.39 15.90 7.28
C GLN A 398 3.42 15.63 5.77
N LEU A 399 2.87 14.48 5.35
CA LEU A 399 2.86 14.01 3.95
C LEU A 399 1.92 14.91 3.12
N GLU A 400 2.03 16.23 3.27
CA GLU A 400 1.02 17.23 2.95
C GLU A 400 0.64 17.31 1.47
N PRO A 401 1.54 17.13 0.48
CA PRO A 401 1.10 17.26 -0.90
C PRO A 401 0.18 16.13 -1.37
N PHE A 402 0.23 14.95 -0.74
CA PHE A 402 -0.53 13.77 -1.20
C PHE A 402 -1.47 13.18 -0.13
N ARG A 403 -1.21 13.39 1.16
CA ARG A 403 -1.98 12.79 2.25
C ARG A 403 -3.27 13.55 2.58
N LYS A 404 -3.36 14.85 2.27
CA LYS A 404 -4.64 15.59 2.28
C LYS A 404 -5.55 15.23 1.10
N CYS A 405 -5.04 14.54 0.08
CA CYS A 405 -5.77 14.27 -1.15
C CYS A 405 -6.56 12.96 -1.13
N PHE A 406 -6.27 12.03 -0.22
CA PHE A 406 -6.92 10.72 -0.19
C PHE A 406 -7.83 10.55 1.02
N SER A 407 -9.13 10.37 0.79
CA SER A 407 -10.12 10.07 1.82
C SER A 407 -10.02 8.63 2.33
N SER A 408 -10.64 8.35 3.49
CA SER A 408 -10.84 6.96 3.97
C SER A 408 -11.56 6.10 2.93
N ARG A 409 -12.56 6.68 2.25
CA ARG A 409 -13.29 6.03 1.16
C ARG A 409 -12.37 5.60 0.02
N PHE A 410 -11.36 6.40 -0.34
CA PHE A 410 -10.38 6.00 -1.34
C PHE A 410 -9.63 4.73 -0.92
N PHE A 411 -9.14 4.66 0.33
CA PHE A 411 -8.38 3.51 0.80
C PHE A 411 -9.25 2.25 0.86
N GLU A 412 -10.52 2.37 1.26
CA GLU A 412 -11.49 1.27 1.20
C GLU A 412 -11.70 0.76 -0.23
N LEU A 413 -11.95 1.67 -1.18
CA LEU A 413 -12.14 1.32 -2.59
C LEU A 413 -10.90 0.70 -3.19
N ARG A 414 -9.71 1.23 -2.86
CA ARG A 414 -8.42 0.67 -3.30
C ARG A 414 -8.22 -0.75 -2.78
N SER A 415 -8.51 -0.99 -1.50
CA SER A 415 -8.39 -2.33 -0.90
C SER A 415 -9.34 -3.33 -1.57
N ARG A 416 -10.62 -2.97 -1.72
CA ARG A 416 -11.62 -3.80 -2.41
C ARG A 416 -11.24 -4.07 -3.87
N LEU A 417 -10.71 -3.06 -4.56
CA LEU A 417 -10.27 -3.18 -5.95
C LEU A 417 -9.06 -4.11 -6.09
N LEU A 418 -8.06 -4.01 -5.23
CA LEU A 418 -6.92 -4.94 -5.24
C LEU A 418 -7.37 -6.39 -5.00
N GLN A 419 -8.24 -6.62 -4.02
CA GLN A 419 -8.83 -7.94 -3.79
C GLN A 419 -9.64 -8.41 -5.01
N PHE A 420 -10.41 -7.53 -5.64
CA PHE A 420 -11.16 -7.85 -6.86
C PHE A 420 -10.25 -8.21 -8.03
N MET A 421 -9.09 -7.53 -8.16
CA MET A 421 -8.10 -7.88 -9.19
C MET A 421 -7.57 -9.30 -8.99
N ASP A 422 -7.12 -9.63 -7.78
CA ASP A 422 -6.47 -10.90 -7.44
C ASP A 422 -7.45 -12.08 -7.46
N GLU A 423 -8.65 -11.91 -6.88
CA GLU A 423 -9.61 -12.98 -6.70
C GLU A 423 -10.50 -13.21 -7.93
N VAL A 424 -10.71 -12.18 -8.76
CA VAL A 424 -11.76 -12.20 -9.79
C VAL A 424 -11.22 -11.85 -11.17
N ILE A 425 -10.51 -10.73 -11.34
CA ILE A 425 -10.08 -10.28 -12.69
C ILE A 425 -8.98 -11.16 -13.28
N TYR A 426 -7.83 -11.32 -12.62
CA TYR A 426 -6.72 -12.09 -13.22
C TYR A 426 -7.10 -13.55 -13.51
N PRO A 427 -7.81 -14.27 -12.62
CA PRO A 427 -8.30 -15.61 -12.94
C PRO A 427 -9.25 -15.66 -14.15
N ALA A 428 -10.00 -14.59 -14.39
CA ALA A 428 -10.96 -14.52 -15.48
C ALA A 428 -10.34 -14.26 -16.85
N GLU A 429 -9.09 -13.79 -16.95
CA GLU A 429 -8.45 -13.48 -18.24
C GLU A 429 -8.39 -14.71 -19.16
N ALA A 430 -7.91 -15.85 -18.65
CA ALA A 430 -7.86 -17.09 -19.41
C ALA A 430 -9.26 -17.67 -19.70
N VAL A 431 -10.25 -17.36 -18.87
CA VAL A 431 -11.66 -17.75 -19.12
C VAL A 431 -12.23 -16.91 -20.26
N TYR A 432 -12.01 -15.60 -20.21
CA TYR A 432 -12.45 -14.64 -21.22
C TYR A 432 -11.89 -15.00 -22.59
N GLU A 433 -10.57 -15.25 -22.69
CA GLU A 433 -9.93 -15.62 -23.96
C GLU A 433 -10.49 -16.93 -24.53
N ARG A 434 -10.67 -17.96 -23.70
CA ARG A 434 -11.27 -19.23 -24.16
C ARG A 434 -12.71 -19.07 -24.63
N GLN A 435 -13.52 -18.29 -23.92
CA GLN A 435 -14.89 -18.00 -24.33
C GLN A 435 -14.94 -17.22 -25.64
N GLN A 436 -14.04 -16.24 -25.81
CA GLN A 436 -13.95 -15.44 -27.03
C GLN A 436 -13.47 -16.24 -28.24
N GLN A 437 -12.54 -17.19 -28.05
CA GLN A 437 -12.09 -18.11 -29.11
C GLN A 437 -13.13 -19.17 -29.48
N GLY A 438 -13.93 -19.61 -28.50
CA GLY A 438 -14.98 -20.62 -28.70
C GLY A 438 -16.31 -20.05 -29.24
N SER A 439 -16.46 -18.73 -29.34
CA SER A 439 -17.70 -18.12 -29.82
C SER A 439 -17.85 -18.27 -31.34
N THR A 440 -19.07 -18.60 -31.78
CA THR A 440 -19.44 -18.61 -33.20
C THR A 440 -19.71 -17.21 -33.75
N ASP A 441 -20.00 -16.23 -32.88
CA ASP A 441 -20.12 -14.82 -33.24
C ASP A 441 -18.93 -14.07 -32.65
N ARG A 442 -18.07 -13.55 -33.53
CA ARG A 442 -16.85 -12.85 -33.11
C ARG A 442 -17.15 -11.66 -32.20
N TRP A 443 -18.29 -10.99 -32.38
CA TRP A 443 -18.62 -9.77 -31.64
C TRP A 443 -19.50 -10.02 -30.40
N SER A 444 -19.83 -11.28 -30.11
CA SER A 444 -20.57 -11.64 -28.90
C SER A 444 -19.76 -11.33 -27.65
N VAL A 445 -20.43 -10.90 -26.57
CA VAL A 445 -19.76 -10.65 -25.29
C VAL A 445 -19.52 -11.96 -24.55
N PRO A 446 -18.27 -12.28 -24.15
CA PRO A 446 -17.99 -13.43 -23.29
C PRO A 446 -18.83 -13.39 -22.00
N PRO A 447 -19.56 -14.47 -21.66
CA PRO A 447 -20.43 -14.50 -20.47
C PRO A 447 -19.72 -14.15 -19.15
N VAL A 448 -18.42 -14.41 -19.06
CA VAL A 448 -17.63 -14.05 -17.88
C VAL A 448 -17.70 -12.55 -17.59
N MET A 449 -17.79 -11.68 -18.61
CA MET A 449 -17.83 -10.22 -18.43
C MET A 449 -19.01 -9.77 -17.55
N GLU A 450 -20.20 -10.36 -17.75
CA GLU A 450 -21.37 -10.01 -16.93
C GLU A 450 -21.23 -10.51 -15.48
N THR A 451 -20.51 -11.62 -15.27
CA THR A 451 -20.14 -12.08 -13.93
C THR A 451 -19.19 -11.09 -13.25
N LEU A 452 -18.20 -10.57 -13.99
CA LEU A 452 -17.26 -9.56 -13.48
C LEU A 452 -17.97 -8.26 -13.10
N LYS A 453 -18.90 -7.78 -13.94
CA LYS A 453 -19.72 -6.58 -13.65
C LYS A 453 -20.58 -6.76 -12.39
N ALA A 454 -21.21 -7.92 -12.23
CA ALA A 454 -22.01 -8.23 -11.05
C ALA A 454 -21.16 -8.21 -9.76
N GLU A 455 -19.98 -8.83 -9.79
CA GLU A 455 -19.05 -8.83 -8.65
C GLU A 455 -18.48 -7.43 -8.34
N ALA A 456 -18.14 -6.65 -9.35
CA ALA A 456 -17.69 -5.26 -9.16
C ALA A 456 -18.77 -4.42 -8.45
N ARG A 457 -20.04 -4.54 -8.87
CA ARG A 457 -21.17 -3.86 -8.21
C ARG A 457 -21.34 -4.28 -6.76
N LYS A 458 -21.29 -5.59 -6.49
CA LYS A 458 -21.40 -6.14 -5.13
C LYS A 458 -20.32 -5.58 -4.19
N ARG A 459 -19.12 -5.30 -4.72
CA ARG A 459 -18.00 -4.71 -3.98
C ARG A 459 -18.02 -3.17 -3.94
N GLY A 460 -18.98 -2.52 -4.59
CA GLY A 460 -19.07 -1.05 -4.69
C GLY A 460 -18.03 -0.43 -5.63
N LEU A 461 -17.50 -1.19 -6.59
CA LEU A 461 -16.46 -0.80 -7.54
C LEU A 461 -17.06 -0.38 -8.90
N TRP A 462 -18.01 0.55 -8.89
CA TRP A 462 -18.81 0.90 -10.08
C TRP A 462 -18.81 2.40 -10.34
N ASN A 463 -18.65 2.82 -11.59
CA ASN A 463 -18.61 4.23 -12.02
C ASN A 463 -17.57 5.11 -11.30
N LEU A 464 -16.42 4.52 -10.92
CA LEU A 464 -15.39 5.20 -10.12
C LEU A 464 -14.77 6.42 -10.82
N PHE A 465 -14.85 6.47 -12.15
CA PHE A 465 -14.30 7.54 -12.99
C PHE A 465 -15.07 8.87 -12.91
N LEU A 466 -16.32 8.86 -12.41
CA LEU A 466 -17.19 10.02 -12.47
C LEU A 466 -16.81 11.03 -11.39
N THR A 467 -15.72 11.77 -11.59
CA THR A 467 -15.14 12.73 -10.63
C THR A 467 -15.92 14.06 -10.56
N ILE A 468 -16.98 14.20 -11.37
CA ILE A 468 -17.81 15.40 -11.43
C ILE A 468 -19.05 15.22 -10.55
N LYS A 469 -19.28 16.19 -9.66
CA LYS A 469 -20.47 16.23 -8.80
C LYS A 469 -21.74 16.36 -9.64
N ASN A 470 -22.71 15.49 -9.40
CA ASN A 470 -24.03 15.53 -10.02
C ASN A 470 -25.06 14.86 -9.09
N ASP A 471 -26.34 14.90 -9.46
CA ASP A 471 -27.44 14.36 -8.65
C ASP A 471 -27.28 12.87 -8.31
N ARG A 472 -26.58 12.10 -9.16
CA ARG A 472 -26.31 10.66 -8.98
C ARG A 472 -24.98 10.38 -8.28
N ASN A 473 -24.05 11.33 -8.27
CA ASN A 473 -22.77 11.23 -7.57
C ASN A 473 -22.52 12.51 -6.74
N PRO A 474 -23.20 12.67 -5.59
CA PRO A 474 -23.15 13.89 -4.80
C PRO A 474 -21.79 14.12 -4.11
N GLN A 475 -21.01 13.05 -3.94
CA GLN A 475 -19.67 13.05 -3.35
C GLN A 475 -18.73 12.27 -4.28
N PRO A 476 -18.30 12.84 -5.42
CA PRO A 476 -17.38 12.16 -6.32
C PRO A 476 -15.99 11.97 -5.67
N LEU A 477 -15.22 11.01 -6.19
CA LEU A 477 -13.79 10.96 -5.93
C LEU A 477 -13.12 12.16 -6.61
N THR A 478 -12.02 12.64 -6.05
CA THR A 478 -11.12 13.57 -6.74
C THR A 478 -10.38 12.85 -7.88
N ASN A 479 -9.81 13.60 -8.83
CA ASN A 479 -8.96 13.02 -9.88
C ASN A 479 -7.70 12.38 -9.28
N VAL A 480 -7.13 12.97 -8.22
CA VAL A 480 -6.00 12.39 -7.48
C VAL A 480 -6.40 11.06 -6.84
N GLU A 481 -7.60 10.93 -6.28
CA GLU A 481 -8.11 9.66 -5.74
C GLU A 481 -8.42 8.63 -6.84
N TYR A 482 -8.96 9.07 -7.97
CA TYR A 482 -9.28 8.15 -9.06
C TYR A 482 -8.02 7.61 -9.76
N ALA A 483 -6.95 8.39 -9.84
CA ALA A 483 -5.74 8.03 -10.59
C ALA A 483 -5.14 6.66 -10.19
N PRO A 484 -4.88 6.36 -8.89
CA PRO A 484 -4.39 5.05 -8.47
C PRO A 484 -5.38 3.91 -8.70
N LEU A 485 -6.69 4.17 -8.60
CA LEU A 485 -7.72 3.15 -8.87
C LEU A 485 -7.75 2.81 -10.36
N CYS A 486 -7.63 3.82 -11.21
CA CYS A 486 -7.54 3.68 -12.66
C CYS A 486 -6.24 2.97 -13.09
N GLU A 487 -5.12 3.25 -12.41
CA GLU A 487 -3.86 2.51 -12.55
C GLU A 487 -4.03 1.02 -12.24
N ILE A 488 -4.67 0.68 -11.12
CA ILE A 488 -4.91 -0.73 -10.74
C ILE A 488 -5.74 -1.45 -11.82
N MET A 489 -6.82 -0.83 -12.31
CA MET A 489 -7.62 -1.38 -13.41
C MET A 489 -6.80 -1.52 -14.70
N GLY A 490 -5.87 -0.60 -14.94
CA GLY A 490 -4.94 -0.63 -16.07
C GLY A 490 -4.03 -1.84 -16.14
N ARG A 491 -3.88 -2.59 -15.03
CA ARG A 491 -3.14 -3.86 -15.06
C ARG A 491 -3.85 -4.93 -15.90
N SER A 492 -5.16 -4.86 -16.07
CA SER A 492 -5.94 -5.71 -16.98
C SER A 492 -6.83 -4.83 -17.87
N ILE A 493 -6.21 -4.12 -18.83
CA ILE A 493 -6.85 -3.08 -19.65
C ILE A 493 -8.16 -3.54 -20.30
N LEU A 494 -8.26 -4.82 -20.69
CA LEU A 494 -9.43 -5.35 -21.39
C LEU A 494 -10.60 -5.68 -20.46
N LEU A 495 -10.32 -6.17 -19.25
CA LEU A 495 -11.36 -6.71 -18.37
C LEU A 495 -11.74 -5.72 -17.27
N ALA A 496 -10.77 -5.24 -16.50
CA ALA A 496 -11.05 -4.49 -15.28
C ALA A 496 -11.79 -3.16 -15.52
N PRO A 497 -11.40 -2.32 -16.51
CA PRO A 497 -12.13 -1.10 -16.80
C PRO A 497 -13.60 -1.37 -17.18
N GLU A 498 -13.89 -2.36 -18.01
CA GLU A 498 -15.29 -2.68 -18.39
C GLU A 498 -16.07 -3.26 -17.20
N ALA A 499 -15.46 -4.17 -16.44
CA ALA A 499 -16.07 -4.76 -15.25
C ALA A 499 -16.49 -3.69 -14.21
N CYS A 500 -15.71 -2.61 -14.09
CA CYS A 500 -16.00 -1.50 -13.17
C CYS A 500 -16.80 -0.34 -13.83
N ASN A 501 -17.33 -0.54 -15.03
CA ASN A 501 -18.00 0.49 -15.86
C ASN A 501 -17.19 1.78 -16.03
N SER A 502 -15.89 1.62 -16.19
CA SER A 502 -14.88 2.67 -16.27
C SER A 502 -14.05 2.55 -17.56
N SER A 503 -14.54 1.86 -18.60
CA SER A 503 -13.88 1.72 -19.90
C SER A 503 -14.24 2.85 -20.88
N ALA A 504 -13.27 3.21 -21.71
CA ALA A 504 -13.53 4.01 -22.91
C ALA A 504 -14.33 3.15 -23.93
N PRO A 505 -15.03 3.77 -24.90
CA PRO A 505 -15.28 5.21 -25.04
C PRO A 505 -16.40 5.74 -24.11
N ASP A 506 -17.07 4.86 -23.37
CA ASP A 506 -18.27 5.18 -22.59
C ASP A 506 -18.04 6.20 -21.48
N THR A 507 -16.91 6.14 -20.75
CA THR A 507 -16.63 7.13 -19.70
C THR A 507 -16.66 8.57 -20.21
N GLY A 508 -16.02 8.82 -21.36
CA GLY A 508 -16.03 10.16 -21.98
C GLY A 508 -17.41 10.56 -22.50
N ASN A 509 -18.19 9.59 -23.00
CA ASN A 509 -19.56 9.84 -23.45
C ASN A 509 -20.51 10.13 -22.27
N MET A 510 -20.34 9.43 -21.14
CA MET A 510 -21.07 9.66 -19.91
C MET A 510 -20.74 11.03 -19.30
N GLU A 511 -19.47 11.43 -19.24
CA GLU A 511 -19.06 12.77 -18.79
C GLU A 511 -19.64 13.87 -19.67
N LEU A 512 -19.60 13.68 -20.99
CA LEU A 512 -20.18 14.62 -21.95
C LEU A 512 -21.68 14.80 -21.70
N LEU A 513 -22.44 13.69 -21.56
CA LEU A 513 -23.87 13.74 -21.27
C LEU A 513 -24.17 14.33 -19.88
N ALA A 514 -23.34 14.05 -18.88
CA ALA A 514 -23.48 14.62 -17.54
C ALA A 514 -23.35 16.15 -17.55
N LEU A 515 -22.38 16.67 -18.32
CA LEU A 515 -22.10 18.10 -18.43
C LEU A 515 -23.07 18.86 -19.34
N TYR A 516 -23.42 18.30 -20.49
CA TYR A 516 -24.12 19.03 -21.56
C TYR A 516 -25.50 18.47 -21.93
N GLY A 517 -25.85 17.28 -21.46
CA GLY A 517 -27.13 16.66 -21.80
C GLY A 517 -28.32 17.37 -21.16
N THR A 518 -29.43 17.48 -21.90
CA THR A 518 -30.73 17.88 -21.33
C THR A 518 -31.25 16.79 -20.36
N PRO A 519 -32.24 17.10 -19.50
CA PRO A 519 -32.86 16.08 -18.64
C PRO A 519 -33.35 14.84 -19.41
N GLU A 520 -33.96 15.05 -20.58
CA GLU A 520 -34.48 13.99 -21.44
C GLU A 520 -33.33 13.15 -22.03
N GLN A 521 -32.27 13.80 -22.51
CA GLN A 521 -31.08 13.11 -23.02
C GLN A 521 -30.37 12.31 -21.92
N LYS A 522 -30.31 12.86 -20.69
CA LYS A 522 -29.72 12.17 -19.53
C LYS A 522 -30.53 10.94 -19.17
N SER A 523 -31.86 11.06 -19.08
CA SER A 523 -32.72 9.90 -18.80
C SER A 523 -32.63 8.83 -19.89
N GLN A 524 -32.65 9.24 -21.17
CA GLN A 524 -32.63 8.30 -22.28
C GLN A 524 -31.26 7.59 -22.44
N TRP A 525 -30.15 8.27 -22.17
CA TRP A 525 -28.82 7.78 -22.54
C TRP A 525 -27.85 7.65 -21.37
N LEU A 526 -27.74 8.69 -20.52
CA LEU A 526 -26.77 8.67 -19.41
C LEU A 526 -27.14 7.62 -18.37
N GLU A 527 -28.41 7.50 -18.01
CA GLU A 527 -28.85 6.54 -16.99
C GLU A 527 -28.61 5.08 -17.42
N PRO A 528 -28.99 4.63 -18.63
CA PRO A 528 -28.61 3.30 -19.11
C PRO A 528 -27.10 3.05 -19.16
N LEU A 529 -26.30 4.05 -19.54
CA LEU A 529 -24.84 3.94 -19.56
C LEU A 529 -24.25 3.81 -18.15
N LEU A 530 -24.71 4.61 -17.18
CA LEU A 530 -24.31 4.50 -15.78
C LEU A 530 -24.76 3.17 -15.16
N ASN A 531 -25.86 2.61 -15.67
CA ASN A 531 -26.36 1.28 -15.34
C ASN A 531 -25.67 0.16 -16.13
N GLY A 532 -24.74 0.45 -17.04
CA GLY A 532 -24.05 -0.54 -17.87
C GLY A 532 -24.98 -1.45 -18.70
N SER A 533 -26.24 -1.05 -18.92
CA SER A 533 -27.21 -1.85 -19.69
C SER A 533 -27.10 -1.61 -21.20
N ILE A 534 -26.48 -0.50 -21.59
CA ILE A 534 -26.09 -0.20 -22.97
C ILE A 534 -24.62 0.22 -23.02
N ARG A 535 -24.07 0.22 -24.23
CA ARG A 535 -22.77 0.81 -24.58
C ARG A 535 -22.99 1.93 -25.59
N SER A 536 -21.96 2.75 -25.78
CA SER A 536 -21.95 3.86 -26.72
C SER A 536 -20.64 3.92 -27.49
N CYS A 537 -20.64 4.69 -28.57
CA CYS A 537 -19.45 4.94 -29.37
C CYS A 537 -19.38 6.41 -29.80
N PHE A 538 -18.19 6.88 -30.17
CA PHE A 538 -17.96 8.27 -30.55
C PHE A 538 -17.38 8.36 -31.96
N GLY A 539 -18.18 8.88 -32.90
CA GLY A 539 -17.82 9.04 -34.31
C GLY A 539 -17.33 10.45 -34.61
N MET A 540 -16.02 10.67 -34.53
CA MET A 540 -15.38 11.95 -34.87
C MET A 540 -14.47 11.83 -36.09
N THR A 541 -13.53 10.89 -36.06
CA THR A 541 -12.52 10.66 -37.10
C THR A 541 -13.15 10.22 -38.41
N GLU A 542 -12.64 10.74 -39.52
CA GLU A 542 -13.10 10.49 -40.89
C GLU A 542 -11.96 9.95 -41.76
N PRO A 543 -12.21 9.01 -42.67
CA PRO A 543 -11.15 8.37 -43.47
C PRO A 543 -10.55 9.28 -44.55
N HIS A 544 -11.31 10.27 -45.02
CA HIS A 544 -10.92 11.08 -46.19
C HIS A 544 -10.28 12.44 -45.84
N VAL A 545 -10.13 12.77 -44.55
CA VAL A 545 -9.54 14.03 -44.09
C VAL A 545 -8.59 13.81 -42.92
N ALA A 546 -7.63 14.73 -42.74
CA ALA A 546 -6.69 14.69 -41.63
C ALA A 546 -7.37 15.11 -40.31
N SER A 547 -8.11 14.16 -39.72
CA SER A 547 -8.99 14.38 -38.56
C SER A 547 -8.26 14.82 -37.26
N SER A 548 -6.92 14.80 -37.26
CA SER A 548 -6.11 15.42 -36.19
C SER A 548 -6.33 16.94 -36.12
N ASP A 549 -6.66 17.58 -37.25
CA ASP A 549 -7.25 18.91 -37.27
C ASP A 549 -8.78 18.76 -37.31
N ALA A 550 -9.41 18.90 -36.14
CA ALA A 550 -10.85 18.76 -35.98
C ALA A 550 -11.66 19.73 -36.87
N THR A 551 -11.05 20.81 -37.37
CA THR A 551 -11.74 21.76 -38.27
C THR A 551 -11.99 21.20 -39.66
N GLN A 552 -11.25 20.14 -40.05
CA GLN A 552 -11.40 19.47 -41.36
C GLN A 552 -12.53 18.44 -41.41
N VAL A 553 -13.12 18.08 -40.27
CA VAL A 553 -14.32 17.22 -40.20
C VAL A 553 -15.39 17.76 -41.15
N HIS A 554 -15.86 16.91 -42.07
CA HIS A 554 -16.75 17.30 -43.17
C HIS A 554 -18.08 16.53 -43.20
N CYS A 555 -18.26 15.49 -42.36
CA CYS A 555 -19.55 14.82 -42.20
C CYS A 555 -20.65 15.86 -42.01
N SER A 556 -21.58 15.91 -42.96
CA SER A 556 -22.60 16.96 -43.05
C SER A 556 -23.71 16.70 -42.05
N ILE A 557 -24.14 17.73 -41.32
CA ILE A 557 -25.32 17.71 -40.45
C ILE A 557 -26.20 18.89 -40.87
N ARG A 558 -27.34 18.65 -41.50
CA ARG A 558 -28.24 19.71 -42.00
C ARG A 558 -29.57 19.65 -41.27
N LYS A 559 -30.14 20.82 -41.02
CA LYS A 559 -31.52 20.91 -40.55
C LYS A 559 -32.46 20.78 -41.74
N GLU A 560 -33.37 19.82 -41.71
CA GLU A 560 -34.46 19.66 -42.67
C GLU A 560 -35.77 19.51 -41.89
N GLY A 561 -36.61 20.55 -41.91
CA GLY A 561 -37.83 20.59 -41.12
C GLY A 561 -37.56 20.51 -39.62
N ASP A 562 -38.12 19.48 -38.99
CA ASP A 562 -38.02 19.15 -37.56
C ASP A 562 -36.94 18.10 -37.24
N SER A 563 -36.03 17.85 -38.18
CA SER A 563 -35.02 16.80 -38.08
C SER A 563 -33.61 17.30 -38.48
N TRP A 564 -32.60 16.67 -37.90
CA TRP A 564 -31.22 16.70 -38.39
C TRP A 564 -31.01 15.55 -39.37
N VAL A 565 -30.37 15.84 -40.50
CA VAL A 565 -30.00 14.87 -41.53
C VAL A 565 -28.48 14.77 -41.62
N LEU A 566 -27.95 13.58 -41.36
CA LEU A 566 -26.53 13.31 -41.30
C LEU A 566 -26.08 12.49 -42.52
N ASN A 567 -24.98 12.94 -43.15
CA ASN A 567 -24.37 12.27 -44.30
C ASN A 567 -22.84 12.32 -44.20
N GLY A 568 -22.17 11.18 -44.32
CA GLY A 568 -20.71 11.10 -44.29
C GLY A 568 -20.18 9.74 -43.91
N SER A 569 -18.87 9.68 -43.61
CA SER A 569 -18.20 8.47 -43.14
C SER A 569 -17.39 8.77 -41.88
N LYS A 570 -17.45 7.87 -40.90
CA LYS A 570 -16.63 7.85 -39.69
C LYS A 570 -15.82 6.56 -39.66
N TRP A 571 -14.65 6.58 -39.04
CA TRP A 571 -13.85 5.38 -38.81
C TRP A 571 -13.11 5.46 -37.48
N TRP A 572 -12.55 4.34 -37.02
CA TRP A 572 -12.04 4.21 -35.64
C TRP A 572 -13.11 4.50 -34.58
N THR A 573 -14.35 4.13 -34.87
CA THR A 573 -15.46 4.29 -33.93
C THR A 573 -15.50 3.08 -33.00
N SER A 574 -14.73 3.15 -31.91
CA SER A 574 -14.59 2.05 -30.93
C SER A 574 -15.93 1.69 -30.30
N GLY A 575 -16.18 0.40 -30.10
CA GLY A 575 -17.39 -0.10 -29.44
C GLY A 575 -18.62 -0.23 -30.33
N ALA A 576 -18.59 0.28 -31.57
CA ALA A 576 -19.75 0.25 -32.46
C ALA A 576 -20.16 -1.17 -32.93
N MET A 577 -19.25 -2.14 -32.86
CA MET A 577 -19.54 -3.55 -33.16
C MET A 577 -20.20 -4.28 -31.98
N HIS A 578 -20.09 -3.72 -30.78
CA HIS A 578 -20.55 -4.38 -29.57
C HIS A 578 -22.08 -4.52 -29.58
N PRO A 579 -22.66 -5.70 -29.28
CA PRO A 579 -24.10 -5.96 -29.43
C PRO A 579 -24.97 -5.09 -28.52
N SER A 580 -24.44 -4.65 -27.38
CA SER A 580 -25.08 -3.70 -26.47
C SER A 580 -24.85 -2.23 -26.84
N CYS A 581 -24.10 -1.91 -27.89
CA CYS A 581 -23.99 -0.54 -28.37
C CYS A 581 -25.37 -0.07 -28.84
N ARG A 582 -25.86 1.04 -28.29
CA ARG A 582 -27.17 1.61 -28.63
C ARG A 582 -27.07 3.08 -29.05
N LEU A 583 -25.97 3.74 -28.70
CA LEU A 583 -25.78 5.16 -28.97
C LEU A 583 -24.49 5.42 -29.75
N LEU A 584 -24.63 6.10 -30.89
CA LEU A 584 -23.54 6.73 -31.62
C LEU A 584 -23.59 8.24 -31.39
N ILE A 585 -22.53 8.80 -30.79
CA ILE A 585 -22.36 10.25 -30.65
C ILE A 585 -21.53 10.73 -31.83
N VAL A 586 -22.10 11.56 -32.71
CA VAL A 586 -21.47 12.01 -33.95
C VAL A 586 -21.05 13.47 -33.85
N MET A 587 -19.79 13.77 -34.18
CA MET A 587 -19.36 15.13 -34.48
C MET A 587 -19.39 15.37 -35.99
N GLY A 588 -20.02 16.47 -36.43
CA GLY A 588 -20.11 16.82 -37.85
C GLY A 588 -20.32 18.31 -38.06
N LYS A 589 -20.30 18.73 -39.33
CA LYS A 589 -20.34 20.12 -39.77
C LYS A 589 -21.78 20.58 -39.97
N THR A 590 -22.22 21.54 -39.15
CA THR A 590 -23.55 22.15 -39.20
C THR A 590 -23.57 23.51 -39.87
N GLU A 591 -22.49 24.29 -39.68
CA GLU A 591 -22.41 25.69 -40.10
C GLU A 591 -21.17 25.92 -40.99
N PRO A 592 -21.13 25.34 -42.20
CA PRO A 592 -19.91 25.32 -43.02
C PRO A 592 -19.44 26.71 -43.49
N LEU A 593 -20.33 27.71 -43.44
CA LEU A 593 -20.06 29.09 -43.86
C LEU A 593 -19.81 30.05 -42.69
N HIS A 594 -19.84 29.58 -41.44
CA HIS A 594 -19.58 30.44 -40.29
C HIS A 594 -18.13 30.98 -40.34
N THR A 595 -17.95 32.28 -40.08
CA THR A 595 -16.65 32.97 -40.21
C THR A 595 -15.58 32.44 -39.25
N ASP A 596 -15.98 32.11 -38.02
CA ASP A 596 -15.14 31.38 -37.07
C ASP A 596 -15.18 29.88 -37.37
N ARG A 597 -14.04 29.34 -37.85
CA ARG A 597 -13.88 27.91 -38.19
C ARG A 597 -14.11 26.96 -37.00
N TRP A 598 -13.95 27.43 -35.77
CA TRP A 598 -14.14 26.63 -34.55
C TRP A 598 -15.60 26.53 -34.12
N LYS A 599 -16.50 27.27 -34.80
CA LYS A 599 -17.95 27.24 -34.59
C LYS A 599 -18.72 26.53 -35.71
N GLN A 600 -18.05 25.78 -36.57
CA GLN A 600 -18.66 25.14 -37.74
C GLN A 600 -19.22 23.74 -37.45
N GLN A 601 -18.81 23.10 -36.35
CA GLN A 601 -19.17 21.73 -36.00
C GLN A 601 -20.14 21.67 -34.82
N SER A 602 -20.96 20.62 -34.78
CA SER A 602 -21.86 20.29 -33.67
C SER A 602 -21.76 18.80 -33.31
N ILE A 603 -22.33 18.42 -32.16
CA ILE A 603 -22.44 17.03 -31.72
C ILE A 603 -23.91 16.61 -31.68
N VAL A 604 -24.22 15.45 -32.25
CA VAL A 604 -25.57 14.89 -32.35
C VAL A 604 -25.60 13.45 -31.82
N LEU A 605 -26.62 13.14 -31.03
CA LEU A 605 -26.94 11.81 -30.52
C LEU A 605 -27.73 11.01 -31.56
N VAL A 606 -27.22 9.85 -31.96
CA VAL A 606 -27.82 9.00 -32.99
C VAL A 606 -28.00 7.58 -32.42
N PRO A 607 -29.24 7.09 -32.24
CA PRO A 607 -29.47 5.67 -31.99
C PRO A 607 -28.80 4.83 -33.07
N ILE A 608 -28.04 3.80 -32.69
CA ILE A 608 -27.19 3.05 -33.64
C ILE A 608 -28.00 2.32 -34.73
N ASP A 609 -29.27 2.02 -34.44
CA ASP A 609 -30.24 1.35 -35.31
C ASP A 609 -31.05 2.32 -36.19
N THR A 610 -30.76 3.63 -36.12
CA THR A 610 -31.41 4.62 -36.99
C THR A 610 -31.17 4.25 -38.46
N PRO A 611 -32.23 4.20 -39.30
CA PRO A 611 -32.07 3.91 -40.73
C PRO A 611 -31.02 4.80 -41.39
N GLY A 612 -30.13 4.17 -42.17
CA GLY A 612 -29.01 4.84 -42.83
C GLY A 612 -27.68 4.81 -42.06
N VAL A 613 -27.66 4.33 -40.81
CA VAL A 613 -26.42 4.01 -40.10
C VAL A 613 -25.96 2.62 -40.55
N HIS A 614 -24.79 2.56 -41.18
CA HIS A 614 -24.22 1.32 -41.69
C HIS A 614 -22.84 1.08 -41.11
N VAL A 615 -22.68 -0.01 -40.36
CA VAL A 615 -21.37 -0.50 -39.96
C VAL A 615 -20.75 -1.25 -41.14
N VAL A 616 -19.70 -0.68 -41.73
CA VAL A 616 -19.13 -1.14 -43.01
C VAL A 616 -18.19 -2.33 -42.80
N ARG A 617 -17.27 -2.19 -41.84
CA ARG A 617 -16.25 -3.19 -41.49
C ARG A 617 -15.59 -2.85 -40.16
N HIS A 618 -14.90 -3.83 -39.59
CA HIS A 618 -13.99 -3.60 -38.47
C HIS A 618 -12.58 -3.22 -38.97
N LEU A 619 -11.79 -2.67 -38.06
CA LEU A 619 -10.39 -2.30 -38.24
C LEU A 619 -9.54 -3.08 -37.21
N SER A 620 -8.36 -3.53 -37.63
CA SER A 620 -7.42 -4.22 -36.74
C SER A 620 -6.23 -3.35 -36.38
N VAL A 621 -5.67 -3.59 -35.20
CA VAL A 621 -4.46 -2.95 -34.67
C VAL A 621 -3.40 -4.03 -34.53
N PHE A 622 -2.41 -4.04 -35.43
CA PHE A 622 -1.37 -5.09 -35.48
C PHE A 622 -1.94 -6.52 -35.52
N GLY A 623 -3.09 -6.72 -36.17
CA GLY A 623 -3.77 -8.02 -36.26
C GLY A 623 -4.74 -8.33 -35.12
N TYR A 624 -4.80 -7.51 -34.06
CA TYR A 624 -5.86 -7.59 -33.05
C TYR A 624 -7.12 -6.88 -33.55
N ASP A 625 -8.26 -7.54 -33.51
CA ASP A 625 -9.57 -6.96 -33.85
C ASP A 625 -10.32 -6.35 -32.65
N ASP A 626 -9.78 -6.55 -31.45
CA ASP A 626 -10.30 -6.09 -30.17
C ASP A 626 -11.78 -6.43 -29.90
N ALA A 627 -12.23 -7.56 -30.45
CA ALA A 627 -13.55 -8.07 -30.17
C ALA A 627 -13.73 -8.40 -28.66
N PRO A 628 -14.94 -8.17 -28.09
CA PRO A 628 -16.17 -7.74 -28.75
C PRO A 628 -16.34 -6.22 -28.93
N GLU A 629 -15.43 -5.41 -28.37
CA GLU A 629 -15.52 -3.94 -28.47
C GLU A 629 -15.33 -3.47 -29.92
N GLY A 630 -14.19 -3.83 -30.51
CA GLY A 630 -13.82 -3.52 -31.89
C GLY A 630 -13.69 -2.04 -32.23
N HIS A 631 -13.26 -1.79 -33.46
CA HIS A 631 -13.18 -0.46 -34.05
C HIS A 631 -13.85 -0.47 -35.44
N ALA A 632 -14.90 0.32 -35.62
CA ALA A 632 -15.69 0.28 -36.85
C ALA A 632 -15.39 1.44 -37.81
N GLU A 633 -15.51 1.16 -39.10
CA GLU A 633 -15.88 2.14 -40.13
C GLU A 633 -17.42 2.20 -40.22
N ILE A 634 -17.98 3.41 -40.09
CA ILE A 634 -19.43 3.68 -40.12
C ILE A 634 -19.73 4.63 -41.27
N ARG A 635 -20.75 4.31 -42.07
CA ARG A 635 -21.30 5.20 -43.09
C ARG A 635 -22.68 5.70 -42.65
N LEU A 636 -22.90 6.99 -42.81
CA LEU A 636 -24.17 7.66 -42.52
C LEU A 636 -24.78 8.10 -43.86
N VAL A 637 -25.93 7.54 -44.21
CA VAL A 637 -26.65 7.83 -45.46
C VAL A 637 -28.05 8.32 -45.12
N ASN A 638 -28.28 9.62 -45.23
CA ASN A 638 -29.56 10.27 -44.91
C ASN A 638 -30.14 9.87 -43.54
N VAL A 639 -29.26 9.76 -42.54
CA VAL A 639 -29.67 9.43 -41.17
C VAL A 639 -30.46 10.59 -40.61
N ARG A 640 -31.73 10.36 -40.26
CA ARG A 640 -32.65 11.38 -39.72
C ARG A 640 -32.87 11.19 -38.24
N VAL A 641 -32.63 12.24 -37.45
CA VAL A 641 -32.90 12.26 -36.00
C VAL A 641 -33.59 13.57 -35.60
N PRO A 642 -34.39 13.61 -34.52
CA PRO A 642 -35.09 14.82 -34.10
C PRO A 642 -34.15 15.98 -33.76
N LEU A 643 -34.64 17.23 -33.80
CA LEU A 643 -33.82 18.39 -33.40
C LEU A 643 -33.27 18.28 -31.96
N SER A 644 -34.01 17.62 -31.07
CA SER A 644 -33.63 17.36 -29.68
C SER A 644 -32.43 16.42 -29.52
N SER A 645 -31.95 15.78 -30.59
CA SER A 645 -30.72 14.98 -30.57
C SER A 645 -29.43 15.82 -30.51
N LEU A 646 -29.52 17.14 -30.72
CA LEU A 646 -28.37 18.03 -30.61
C LEU A 646 -27.91 18.15 -29.15
N ILE A 647 -26.61 18.03 -28.90
CA ILE A 647 -26.03 18.31 -27.56
C ILE A 647 -25.50 19.74 -27.54
N GLY A 648 -25.87 20.49 -26.50
CA GLY A 648 -25.52 21.91 -26.40
C GLY A 648 -26.19 22.73 -27.50
N ARG A 649 -25.45 23.65 -28.14
CA ARG A 649 -25.95 24.52 -29.20
C ARG A 649 -25.23 24.27 -30.53
N VAL A 650 -25.87 24.67 -31.61
CA VAL A 650 -25.28 24.63 -32.95
C VAL A 650 -23.95 25.38 -32.94
N GLY A 651 -22.90 24.76 -33.48
CA GLY A 651 -21.55 25.32 -33.53
C GLY A 651 -20.69 25.07 -32.29
N GLN A 652 -21.21 24.44 -31.23
CA GLN A 652 -20.42 24.14 -30.02
C GLN A 652 -19.65 22.81 -30.07
N GLY A 653 -19.61 22.13 -31.22
CA GLY A 653 -19.03 20.79 -31.32
C GLY A 653 -17.55 20.73 -30.96
N PHE A 654 -16.75 21.74 -31.35
CA PHE A 654 -15.33 21.79 -30.99
C PHE A 654 -15.14 21.95 -29.47
N GLU A 655 -15.87 22.87 -28.85
CA GLU A 655 -15.83 23.12 -27.39
C GLU A 655 -16.18 21.85 -26.61
N ILE A 656 -17.32 21.23 -26.93
CA ILE A 656 -17.82 20.03 -26.25
C ILE A 656 -16.85 18.85 -26.45
N SER A 657 -16.26 18.71 -27.65
CA SER A 657 -15.25 17.66 -27.89
C SER A 657 -14.03 17.82 -27.00
N GLN A 658 -13.54 19.04 -26.75
CA GLN A 658 -12.41 19.26 -25.84
C GLN A 658 -12.76 18.96 -24.38
N ALA A 659 -13.98 19.28 -23.95
CA ALA A 659 -14.45 18.95 -22.61
C ALA A 659 -14.49 17.44 -22.35
N ARG A 660 -14.89 16.65 -23.35
CA ARG A 660 -14.83 15.18 -23.33
C ARG A 660 -13.40 14.64 -23.36
N LEU A 661 -12.56 15.16 -24.26
CA LEU A 661 -11.23 14.61 -24.51
C LEU A 661 -10.22 14.92 -23.37
N GLY A 662 -10.44 15.97 -22.58
CA GLY A 662 -9.56 16.32 -21.45
C GLY A 662 -9.41 15.19 -20.43
N PRO A 663 -10.48 14.80 -19.71
CA PRO A 663 -10.45 13.67 -18.78
C PRO A 663 -10.11 12.34 -19.45
N GLY A 664 -10.62 12.10 -20.67
CA GLY A 664 -10.31 10.89 -21.44
C GLY A 664 -8.80 10.65 -21.61
N ARG A 665 -8.04 11.69 -21.95
CA ARG A 665 -6.57 11.62 -22.10
C ARG A 665 -5.88 11.15 -20.83
N ILE A 666 -6.22 11.74 -19.67
CA ILE A 666 -5.55 11.37 -18.41
C ILE A 666 -5.97 9.99 -17.93
N HIS A 667 -7.24 9.59 -18.12
CA HIS A 667 -7.70 8.23 -17.77
C HIS A 667 -6.97 7.14 -18.58
N HIS A 668 -6.72 7.38 -19.87
CA HIS A 668 -5.89 6.49 -20.69
C HIS A 668 -4.45 6.40 -20.15
N CYS A 669 -3.87 7.52 -19.73
CA CYS A 669 -2.51 7.54 -19.18
C CYS A 669 -2.42 6.89 -17.80
N MET A 670 -3.41 7.05 -16.93
CA MET A 670 -3.51 6.33 -15.66
C MET A 670 -3.51 4.81 -15.88
N ARG A 671 -4.34 4.32 -16.81
CA ARG A 671 -4.36 2.89 -17.18
C ARG A 671 -3.02 2.41 -17.77
N ALA A 672 -2.35 3.26 -18.55
CA ALA A 672 -1.04 2.92 -19.11
C ALA A 672 0.00 2.64 -18.01
N ILE A 673 -0.01 3.38 -16.89
CA ILE A 673 0.87 3.06 -15.75
C ILE A 673 0.64 1.63 -15.25
N GLY A 674 -0.63 1.21 -15.12
CA GLY A 674 -0.98 -0.16 -14.73
C GLY A 674 -0.43 -1.21 -15.68
N ALA A 675 -0.51 -0.97 -16.99
CA ALA A 675 0.09 -1.86 -17.99
C ALA A 675 1.63 -1.90 -17.87
N GLY A 676 2.27 -0.76 -17.62
CA GLY A 676 3.71 -0.66 -17.36
C GLY A 676 4.15 -1.45 -16.14
N GLU A 677 3.44 -1.30 -15.01
CA GLU A 677 3.71 -2.07 -13.79
C GLU A 677 3.54 -3.57 -14.00
N ARG A 678 2.51 -3.99 -14.76
CA ARG A 678 2.33 -5.40 -15.10
C ARG A 678 3.46 -5.92 -16.00
N ALA A 679 3.89 -5.14 -16.98
CA ALA A 679 5.00 -5.52 -17.86
C ALA A 679 6.32 -5.62 -17.10
N LEU A 680 6.61 -4.66 -16.21
CA LEU A 680 7.79 -4.70 -15.34
C LEU A 680 7.76 -5.91 -14.39
N GLU A 681 6.61 -6.23 -13.81
CA GLU A 681 6.45 -7.43 -12.98
C GLU A 681 6.75 -8.72 -13.76
N LEU A 682 6.18 -8.86 -14.96
CA LEU A 682 6.45 -10.00 -15.84
C LEU A 682 7.93 -10.06 -16.22
N MET A 683 8.54 -8.92 -16.55
CA MET A 683 9.96 -8.80 -16.87
C MET A 683 10.83 -9.27 -15.70
N CYS A 684 10.58 -8.80 -14.48
CA CYS A 684 11.28 -9.23 -13.27
C CYS A 684 11.10 -10.72 -12.98
N ARG A 685 9.89 -11.27 -13.13
CA ARG A 685 9.62 -12.70 -12.98
C ARG A 685 10.41 -13.52 -13.99
N ARG A 686 10.39 -13.13 -15.27
CA ARG A 686 11.15 -13.77 -16.35
C ARG A 686 12.66 -13.73 -16.09
N ALA A 687 13.17 -12.59 -15.62
CA ALA A 687 14.58 -12.39 -15.32
C ALA A 687 15.10 -13.38 -14.24
N LYS A 688 14.26 -13.69 -13.25
CA LYS A 688 14.63 -14.56 -12.12
C LYS A 688 14.66 -16.04 -12.48
N VAL A 689 13.83 -16.48 -13.43
CA VAL A 689 13.66 -17.90 -13.76
C VAL A 689 14.44 -18.36 -15.00
N ARG A 690 14.90 -17.42 -15.85
CA ARG A 690 15.64 -17.75 -17.08
C ARG A 690 17.14 -17.52 -16.93
N SER A 691 17.91 -18.36 -17.62
CA SER A 691 19.36 -18.26 -17.71
C SER A 691 19.82 -18.37 -19.15
N ALA A 692 20.89 -17.67 -19.51
CA ALA A 692 21.65 -17.86 -20.74
C ALA A 692 23.12 -17.55 -20.47
N PHE A 693 24.02 -18.13 -21.28
CA PHE A 693 25.46 -17.89 -21.17
C PHE A 693 26.00 -18.11 -19.74
N GLY A 694 25.49 -19.13 -19.04
CA GLY A 694 25.92 -19.49 -17.69
C GLY A 694 25.45 -18.55 -16.56
N LYS A 695 24.63 -17.54 -16.84
CA LYS A 695 24.10 -16.61 -15.83
C LYS A 695 22.57 -16.54 -15.88
N ARG A 696 21.93 -16.31 -14.73
CA ARG A 696 20.52 -15.88 -14.70
C ARG A 696 20.42 -14.49 -15.33
N PHE A 697 19.30 -14.21 -16.01
CA PHE A 697 19.05 -12.88 -16.57
C PHE A 697 19.11 -11.79 -15.47
N SER A 698 18.61 -12.09 -14.27
CA SER A 698 18.69 -11.18 -13.12
C SER A 698 20.12 -10.83 -12.67
N ALA A 699 21.14 -11.59 -13.09
CA ALA A 699 22.55 -11.35 -12.79
C ALA A 699 23.32 -10.74 -13.98
N MET A 700 22.62 -10.31 -15.04
CA MET A 700 23.20 -9.62 -16.18
C MET A 700 23.00 -8.11 -16.04
N ASP A 701 24.09 -7.35 -16.03
CA ASP A 701 24.06 -5.89 -15.80
C ASP A 701 23.10 -5.16 -16.74
N ALA A 702 23.06 -5.54 -18.03
CA ALA A 702 22.14 -4.95 -19.01
C ALA A 702 20.67 -5.14 -18.62
N VAL A 703 20.28 -6.31 -18.10
CA VAL A 703 18.91 -6.59 -17.65
C VAL A 703 18.58 -5.78 -16.40
N GLN A 704 19.55 -5.63 -15.48
CA GLN A 704 19.36 -4.81 -14.28
C GLN A 704 19.19 -3.33 -14.62
N GLN A 705 19.97 -2.82 -15.59
CA GLN A 705 19.82 -1.46 -16.10
C GLN A 705 18.46 -1.25 -16.77
N ASP A 706 18.00 -2.19 -17.60
CA ASP A 706 16.67 -2.09 -18.21
C ASP A 706 15.55 -2.07 -17.16
N ILE A 707 15.62 -2.94 -16.14
CA ILE A 707 14.65 -2.96 -15.02
C ILE A 707 14.67 -1.61 -14.27
N ALA A 708 15.86 -1.07 -14.00
CA ALA A 708 16.02 0.22 -13.33
C ALA A 708 15.43 1.36 -14.17
N SER A 709 15.71 1.40 -15.47
CA SER A 709 15.12 2.37 -16.41
C SER A 709 13.60 2.27 -16.43
N CYS A 710 13.04 1.06 -16.46
CA CYS A 710 11.60 0.86 -16.41
C CYS A 710 10.97 1.44 -15.13
N ARG A 711 11.57 1.20 -13.96
CA ARG A 711 11.09 1.76 -12.69
C ARG A 711 11.12 3.29 -12.71
N ILE A 712 12.23 3.89 -13.16
CA ILE A 712 12.37 5.35 -13.28
C ILE A 712 11.31 5.94 -14.21
N GLU A 713 11.13 5.36 -15.39
CA GLU A 713 10.16 5.82 -16.39
C GLU A 713 8.72 5.76 -15.87
N ILE A 714 8.35 4.66 -15.21
CA ILE A 714 7.02 4.49 -14.58
C ILE A 714 6.79 5.55 -13.51
N ASP A 715 7.75 5.73 -12.59
CA ASP A 715 7.58 6.63 -11.45
C ASP A 715 7.52 8.10 -11.90
N GLN A 716 8.33 8.50 -12.89
CA GLN A 716 8.25 9.82 -13.52
C GLN A 716 6.87 10.08 -14.15
N CYS A 717 6.36 9.09 -14.89
CA CYS A 717 5.05 9.18 -15.54
C CYS A 717 3.91 9.24 -14.51
N ARG A 718 3.99 8.46 -13.42
CA ARG A 718 3.03 8.49 -12.32
C ARG A 718 3.01 9.85 -11.62
N SER A 719 4.19 10.40 -11.31
CA SER A 719 4.29 11.74 -10.70
C SER A 719 3.65 12.80 -11.59
N LEU A 720 3.93 12.80 -12.89
CA LEU A 720 3.35 13.75 -13.83
C LEU A 720 1.81 13.66 -13.91
N ILE A 721 1.27 12.43 -13.90
CA ILE A 721 -0.19 12.20 -13.85
C ILE A 721 -0.79 12.76 -12.56
N LEU A 722 -0.18 12.48 -11.40
CA LEU A 722 -0.69 12.96 -10.11
C LEU A 722 -0.62 14.48 -9.99
N THR A 723 0.43 15.11 -10.55
CA THR A 723 0.51 16.57 -10.67
C THR A 723 -0.62 17.12 -11.53
N ALA A 724 -0.87 16.54 -12.71
CA ALA A 724 -1.96 16.96 -13.59
C ALA A 724 -3.33 16.81 -12.90
N ALA A 725 -3.56 15.67 -12.24
CA ALA A 725 -4.79 15.41 -11.49
C ALA A 725 -5.00 16.41 -10.34
N SER A 726 -3.95 16.73 -9.58
CA SER A 726 -4.02 17.72 -8.49
C SER A 726 -4.39 19.12 -9.01
N VAL A 727 -3.84 19.55 -10.15
CA VAL A 727 -4.20 20.82 -10.77
C VAL A 727 -5.64 20.80 -11.31
N MET A 728 -6.11 19.66 -11.85
CA MET A 728 -7.51 19.49 -12.25
C MET A 728 -8.45 19.63 -11.04
N ASP A 729 -8.12 19.01 -9.92
CA ASP A 729 -8.93 19.07 -8.70
C ASP A 729 -8.97 20.48 -8.10
N ALA A 730 -7.83 21.18 -8.08
CA ALA A 730 -7.74 22.51 -7.49
C ALA A 730 -8.31 23.63 -8.38
N ASN A 731 -8.16 23.52 -9.70
CA ASN A 731 -8.39 24.64 -10.62
C ASN A 731 -9.19 24.28 -11.89
N GLY A 732 -9.64 23.03 -12.01
CA GLY A 732 -10.43 22.53 -13.13
C GLY A 732 -9.62 22.16 -14.38
N ASN A 733 -10.25 21.44 -15.30
CA ASN A 733 -9.55 20.86 -16.46
C ASN A 733 -8.87 21.88 -17.40
N LYS A 734 -9.37 23.12 -17.43
CA LYS A 734 -8.82 24.18 -18.31
C LYS A 734 -7.42 24.64 -17.86
N SER A 735 -7.16 24.74 -16.57
CA SER A 735 -5.83 25.14 -16.04
C SER A 735 -4.79 24.04 -16.25
N ALA A 736 -5.21 22.78 -16.16
CA ALA A 736 -4.36 21.61 -16.36
C ALA A 736 -4.09 21.29 -17.85
N ARG A 737 -4.56 22.09 -18.81
CA ARG A 737 -4.51 21.76 -20.25
C ARG A 737 -3.09 21.43 -20.74
N HIS A 738 -2.08 22.14 -20.25
CA HIS A 738 -0.68 21.91 -20.63
C HIS A 738 -0.15 20.59 -20.07
N LEU A 739 -0.36 20.34 -18.77
CA LEU A 739 -0.02 19.08 -18.12
C LEU A 739 -0.74 17.89 -18.77
N LEU A 740 -2.01 18.04 -19.17
CA LEU A 740 -2.75 17.01 -19.90
C LEU A 740 -2.12 16.70 -21.26
N ALA A 741 -1.58 17.71 -21.96
CA ALA A 741 -0.86 17.50 -23.21
C ALA A 741 0.49 16.81 -22.96
N GLU A 742 1.23 17.21 -21.92
CA GLU A 742 2.50 16.58 -21.53
C GLU A 742 2.30 15.11 -21.14
N VAL A 743 1.35 14.82 -20.26
CA VAL A 743 0.95 13.46 -19.87
C VAL A 743 0.62 12.62 -21.11
N LYS A 744 -0.17 13.17 -22.03
CA LYS A 744 -0.63 12.47 -23.24
C LYS A 744 0.50 12.14 -24.24
N VAL A 745 1.63 12.85 -24.18
CA VAL A 745 2.81 12.58 -25.00
C VAL A 745 3.77 11.64 -24.28
N THR A 746 4.10 11.97 -23.03
CA THR A 746 5.15 11.31 -22.26
C THR A 746 4.73 9.91 -21.86
N VAL A 747 3.54 9.74 -21.29
CA VAL A 747 3.14 8.46 -20.69
C VAL A 747 3.02 7.35 -21.73
N PRO A 748 2.30 7.49 -22.85
CA PRO A 748 2.23 6.41 -23.84
C PRO A 748 3.60 6.05 -24.41
N THR A 749 4.50 7.04 -24.57
CA THR A 749 5.85 6.80 -25.12
C THR A 749 6.71 6.01 -24.14
N SER A 750 6.82 6.48 -22.89
CA SER A 750 7.66 5.86 -21.87
C SER A 750 7.15 4.46 -21.51
N ILE A 751 5.85 4.30 -21.28
CA ILE A 751 5.29 2.99 -20.94
C ILE A 751 5.40 2.01 -22.10
N LEU A 752 5.27 2.45 -23.36
CA LEU A 752 5.52 1.58 -24.51
C LEU A 752 6.95 1.03 -24.51
N ASN A 753 7.96 1.84 -24.17
CA ASN A 753 9.35 1.39 -24.02
C ASN A 753 9.51 0.38 -22.89
N VAL A 754 8.81 0.56 -21.77
CA VAL A 754 8.77 -0.43 -20.68
C VAL A 754 8.24 -1.78 -21.16
N VAL A 755 7.10 -1.78 -21.87
CA VAL A 755 6.52 -3.01 -22.40
C VAL A 755 7.42 -3.65 -23.46
N ASP A 756 8.07 -2.85 -24.30
CA ASP A 756 9.01 -3.33 -25.32
C ASP A 756 10.24 -4.03 -24.72
N ARG A 757 10.86 -3.45 -23.68
CA ARG A 757 11.94 -4.11 -22.93
C ARG A 757 11.47 -5.42 -22.29
N ALA A 758 10.25 -5.44 -21.76
CA ALA A 758 9.64 -6.66 -21.23
C ALA A 758 9.44 -7.73 -22.31
N ILE A 759 8.97 -7.36 -23.50
CA ILE A 759 8.85 -8.26 -24.67
C ILE A 759 10.22 -8.84 -25.02
N GLN A 760 11.24 -8.00 -25.15
CA GLN A 760 12.59 -8.40 -25.51
C GLN A 760 13.15 -9.42 -24.53
N LEU A 761 12.97 -9.21 -23.22
CA LEU A 761 13.44 -10.14 -22.19
C LEU A 761 12.68 -11.49 -22.21
N HIS A 762 11.43 -11.51 -22.69
CA HIS A 762 10.67 -12.75 -22.88
C HIS A 762 11.09 -13.52 -24.14
N GLY A 763 11.77 -12.87 -25.09
CA GLY A 763 12.13 -13.45 -26.39
C GLY A 763 10.87 -13.76 -27.21
N ALA A 764 10.85 -14.89 -27.92
CA ALA A 764 9.71 -15.28 -28.74
C ALA A 764 8.37 -15.35 -27.98
N ALA A 765 8.39 -15.67 -26.67
CA ALA A 765 7.17 -15.68 -25.86
C ALA A 765 6.56 -14.28 -25.69
N GLY A 766 7.38 -13.22 -25.71
CA GLY A 766 6.93 -11.84 -25.52
C GLY A 766 6.06 -11.32 -26.67
N VAL A 767 6.22 -11.89 -27.87
CA VAL A 767 5.41 -11.57 -29.07
C VAL A 767 4.27 -12.56 -29.30
N SER A 768 4.10 -13.54 -28.41
CA SER A 768 3.07 -14.59 -28.52
C SER A 768 1.90 -14.35 -27.57
N GLN A 769 0.82 -15.11 -27.77
CA GLN A 769 -0.37 -15.12 -26.90
C GLN A 769 -0.12 -15.67 -25.49
N ASP A 770 1.02 -16.31 -25.24
CA ASP A 770 1.35 -16.86 -23.92
C ASP A 770 1.63 -15.77 -22.88
N THR A 771 1.74 -14.51 -23.32
CA THR A 771 1.85 -13.34 -22.46
C THR A 771 0.93 -12.22 -22.94
N VAL A 772 0.54 -11.34 -22.02
CA VAL A 772 -0.26 -10.14 -22.38
C VAL A 772 0.56 -9.05 -23.08
N LEU A 773 1.89 -9.19 -23.15
CA LEU A 773 2.81 -8.09 -23.49
C LEU A 773 2.59 -7.55 -24.90
N ALA A 774 2.45 -8.42 -25.91
CA ALA A 774 2.21 -8.02 -27.29
C ALA A 774 0.93 -7.18 -27.44
N ARG A 775 -0.14 -7.59 -26.74
CA ARG A 775 -1.41 -6.87 -26.76
C ARG A 775 -1.36 -5.54 -26.01
N LEU A 776 -0.67 -5.50 -24.87
CA LEU A 776 -0.41 -4.24 -24.15
C LEU A 776 0.38 -3.27 -25.02
N TRP A 777 1.41 -3.75 -25.73
CA TRP A 777 2.21 -2.93 -26.64
C TRP A 777 1.35 -2.36 -27.77
N ALA A 778 0.53 -3.19 -28.42
CA ALA A 778 -0.37 -2.76 -29.50
C ALA A 778 -1.35 -1.66 -29.03
N ALA A 779 -1.97 -1.85 -27.86
CA ALA A 779 -2.88 -0.88 -27.26
C ALA A 779 -2.18 0.46 -26.93
N LEU A 780 -1.01 0.41 -26.29
CA LEU A 780 -0.24 1.61 -25.95
C LEU A 780 0.29 2.33 -27.20
N ARG A 781 0.65 1.60 -28.24
CA ARG A 781 1.06 2.18 -29.52
C ARG A 781 -0.09 2.95 -30.17
N CYS A 782 -1.31 2.44 -30.06
CA CYS A 782 -2.51 3.14 -30.52
C CYS A 782 -2.77 4.44 -29.73
N LEU A 783 -2.48 4.47 -28.43
CA LEU A 783 -2.64 5.68 -27.60
C LEU A 783 -1.76 6.85 -28.03
N ARG A 784 -0.68 6.63 -28.79
CA ARG A 784 0.12 7.72 -29.40
C ARG A 784 -0.58 8.43 -30.57
N ILE A 785 -1.73 7.91 -31.00
CA ILE A 785 -2.58 8.43 -32.09
C ILE A 785 -3.96 8.81 -31.58
N ALA A 786 -4.59 7.93 -30.80
CA ALA A 786 -5.91 8.15 -30.20
C ALA A 786 -5.93 9.40 -29.30
N ASP A 787 -7.08 10.09 -29.23
CA ASP A 787 -7.29 11.33 -28.46
C ASP A 787 -6.29 12.48 -28.77
N GLY A 788 -5.70 12.44 -29.97
CA GLY A 788 -4.75 13.42 -30.49
C GLY A 788 -3.34 12.84 -30.61
N PRO A 789 -2.74 12.87 -31.82
CA PRO A 789 -1.38 12.39 -32.03
C PRO A 789 -0.35 13.18 -31.22
N ASP A 790 0.76 12.54 -30.84
CA ASP A 790 1.86 13.16 -30.09
C ASP A 790 2.30 14.51 -30.68
N ALA A 791 2.40 14.59 -32.01
CA ALA A 791 2.85 15.80 -32.72
C ALA A 791 1.91 17.01 -32.49
N VAL A 792 0.60 16.79 -32.41
CA VAL A 792 -0.37 17.86 -32.17
C VAL A 792 -0.22 18.41 -30.75
N HIS A 793 -0.02 17.53 -29.77
CA HIS A 793 0.19 17.91 -28.37
C HIS A 793 1.52 18.62 -28.18
N ARG A 794 2.61 18.14 -28.80
CA ARG A 794 3.93 18.81 -28.77
C ARG A 794 3.90 20.22 -29.35
N VAL A 795 3.17 20.44 -30.46
CA VAL A 795 2.97 21.79 -31.02
C VAL A 795 2.22 22.68 -30.03
N ALA A 796 1.20 22.17 -29.36
CA ALA A 796 0.45 22.93 -28.36
C ALA A 796 1.33 23.31 -27.15
N ILE A 797 2.13 22.37 -26.64
CA ILE A 797 3.10 22.60 -25.55
C ILE A 797 4.12 23.66 -25.97
N GLY A 798 4.77 23.49 -27.13
CA GLY A 798 5.79 24.43 -27.60
C GLY A 798 5.25 25.85 -27.83
N LYS A 799 4.04 25.99 -28.38
CA LYS A 799 3.37 27.30 -28.51
C LYS A 799 3.11 27.94 -27.16
N GLN A 800 2.69 27.16 -26.17
CA GLN A 800 2.41 27.67 -24.83
C GLN A 800 3.70 28.11 -24.12
N GLU A 801 4.77 27.32 -24.22
CA GLU A 801 6.06 27.64 -23.61
C GLU A 801 6.62 28.97 -24.16
N LEU A 802 6.59 29.15 -25.48
CA LEU A 802 7.02 30.40 -26.13
C LEU A 802 6.21 31.62 -25.69
N LEU A 803 4.93 31.46 -25.32
CA LEU A 803 4.12 32.56 -24.78
C LEU A 803 4.49 32.91 -23.33
N GLN A 804 5.08 31.98 -22.57
CA GLN A 804 5.49 32.19 -21.19
C GLN A 804 6.88 32.83 -21.09
N CYS A 805 7.75 32.59 -22.07
CA CYS A 805 9.04 33.28 -22.18
C CYS A 805 8.84 34.79 -22.35
N ARG A 806 9.16 35.58 -21.32
CA ARG A 806 9.34 37.03 -21.44
C ARG A 806 10.80 37.29 -21.79
N LEU A 807 11.04 38.04 -22.87
CA LEU A 807 12.37 38.54 -23.26
C LEU A 807 12.87 39.60 -22.28
#